data_AF-A0AAE6G1U2-F1
#
_entry.id   AF-A0AAE6G1U2-F1
#
_cell.length_a   1.000
_cell.length_b   1.000
_cell.length_c   1.000
_cell.angle_alpha   90.00
_cell.angle_beta   90.00
_cell.angle_gamma   90.00
#
_symmetry.space_group_name_H-M   'P 1'
#
loop_
_entity.id
_entity.type
_entity.pdbx_description
1 polymer ?
#
loop_
_entity_poly.entity_id
_entity_poly.type
_entity_poly.pdbx_seq_one_letter_code
_entity_poly.pdbx_strand_id
1 'polypeptide(L)'
;MQPVNETGWPESLRSLYETVTGTPAADAMTASAQWRESFAAWVRGASLDERTLAQAAAWSRLDEGERTLGELLFLLSSCSELLWPYAAPPRGLLPRLMARQETMLAALLEVGDADTAARVRRETEATVTTVLTRILKRHPDALQSLVGDAPCTFDGRALRFHGAVEVDLRQVLGTGAKSVALLEQLRALMPATAADGRDRLAEFIRTRAARLPWREASEVLAERLFSLATSPEGRSGMSGFLACYPGGRKEPDWCARAGLLLSRTLEVGGPPEVVENLCELLARFDAPPVDGLRGALGALVHGDFEASADLGPVRFVLDHCQATLRKGEPGLVLTLLWLEERLFRAAVRKGAPDAFDRRKRALSKLKPGAPGFDQLHWLAEECAELWPRFMPGAVRPGLDELAAWRQEVADRVGRKPVLRKAAIEFFLWCAPDAASSEAELTVLALVRTATDRRQVKRLKEHPSSRVRLRVRTLQSWFQGSSAKGKPGAPVEPSQASGPATLTEALRHLHVTRAVPLGGRTWLRDRDLEELLLGAFGRVEAEFSSRYPERFREDTETLAADLLEALRAELARVKADVAALMSQGQPSPWELSMTVRRREPEPEPVPVPVDGEAAPAAVPPPLAVARPGVEVAFVLDVAVGDFLRTRRVVSVQVVKLEQRGEGQWLPAFRLGREHLDAQLLRTDAAFCLFLAPPFPRAECWVVPSRTVRAMMESQRSLSGVPRDGVQRVARSLSHWLLGDLVGLWTGDERPESFARLSRAEDMPDFVVEWGLR
;
A
#
# COMPACT_ATOMS: atom_id res chain seq x y z
N MET A 1 -6.21 -40.48 -26.59
CA MET A 1 -5.64 -41.82 -26.34
C MET A 1 -5.55 -42.55 -27.66
N GLN A 2 -4.35 -42.61 -28.25
CA GLN A 2 -4.02 -43.51 -29.35
C GLN A 2 -3.26 -44.71 -28.77
N PRO A 3 -3.42 -45.92 -29.32
CA PRO A 3 -2.73 -47.10 -28.83
C PRO A 3 -1.21 -46.92 -29.04
N VAL A 4 -0.46 -47.28 -28.01
CA VAL A 4 1.00 -47.23 -27.96
C VAL A 4 1.54 -48.26 -28.95
N ASN A 5 2.08 -47.79 -30.09
CA ASN A 5 2.83 -48.64 -31.01
C ASN A 5 4.04 -49.22 -30.27
N GLU A 6 4.19 -50.55 -30.33
CA GLU A 6 5.38 -51.27 -29.89
C GLU A 6 6.64 -50.57 -30.43
N THR A 7 7.47 -50.05 -29.54
CA THR A 7 8.75 -49.45 -29.93
C THR A 7 9.73 -50.58 -30.27
N GLY A 8 9.77 -50.95 -31.54
CA GLY A 8 10.70 -51.93 -32.09
C GLY A 8 12.15 -51.45 -32.02
N TRP A 9 13.09 -52.38 -31.82
CA TRP A 9 14.51 -52.09 -32.00
C TRP A 9 14.78 -51.58 -33.43
N PRO A 10 15.77 -50.68 -33.63
CA PRO A 10 16.17 -50.27 -34.97
C PRO A 10 16.59 -51.49 -35.79
N GLU A 11 16.32 -51.46 -37.10
CA GLU A 11 16.58 -52.60 -38.00
C GLU A 11 18.03 -53.08 -37.93
N SER A 12 18.97 -52.14 -37.80
CA SER A 12 20.41 -52.41 -37.67
C SER A 12 20.81 -53.16 -36.39
N LEU A 13 19.94 -53.20 -35.37
CA LEU A 13 20.18 -53.88 -34.08
C LEU A 13 19.29 -55.12 -33.87
N ARG A 14 18.27 -55.31 -34.72
CA ARG A 14 17.24 -56.36 -34.56
C ARG A 14 17.82 -57.77 -34.58
N SER A 15 18.73 -58.06 -35.50
CA SER A 15 19.37 -59.39 -35.63
C SER A 15 20.19 -59.77 -34.40
N LEU A 16 20.90 -58.82 -33.80
CA LEU A 16 21.64 -59.03 -32.55
C LEU A 16 20.67 -59.34 -31.41
N TYR A 17 19.58 -58.58 -31.30
CA TYR A 17 18.59 -58.77 -30.25
C TYR A 17 17.84 -60.11 -30.38
N GLU A 18 17.45 -60.53 -31.59
CA GLU A 18 16.83 -61.84 -31.82
C GLU A 18 17.75 -62.98 -31.37
N THR A 19 19.05 -62.85 -31.65
CA THR A 19 20.09 -63.80 -31.19
C THR A 19 20.15 -63.86 -29.66
N VAL A 20 20.12 -62.70 -28.99
CA VAL A 20 20.10 -62.60 -27.52
C VAL A 20 18.87 -63.31 -26.93
N THR A 21 17.68 -63.04 -27.46
CA THR A 21 16.42 -63.62 -26.94
C THR A 21 16.28 -65.11 -27.21
N GLY A 22 16.85 -65.60 -28.32
CA GLY A 22 16.81 -67.01 -28.71
C GLY A 22 17.85 -67.90 -28.04
N THR A 23 18.79 -67.33 -27.28
CA THR A 23 19.84 -68.11 -26.61
C THR A 23 19.32 -68.75 -25.32
N PRO A 24 19.49 -70.08 -25.11
CA PRO A 24 19.12 -70.76 -23.87
C PRO A 24 19.83 -70.18 -22.63
N ALA A 25 19.19 -70.26 -21.47
CA ALA A 25 19.74 -69.71 -20.22
C ALA A 25 21.13 -70.28 -19.86
N ALA A 26 21.39 -71.57 -20.17
CA ALA A 26 22.66 -72.22 -19.91
C ALA A 26 23.83 -71.65 -20.74
N ASP A 27 23.56 -71.17 -21.96
CA ASP A 27 24.57 -70.67 -22.91
C ASP A 27 24.70 -69.13 -22.89
N ALA A 28 23.73 -68.45 -22.27
CA ALA A 28 23.63 -66.99 -22.27
C ALA A 28 24.87 -66.31 -21.67
N MET A 29 25.49 -66.91 -20.66
CA MET A 29 26.69 -66.34 -20.03
C MET A 29 27.90 -66.35 -20.95
N THR A 30 28.14 -67.46 -21.64
CA THR A 30 29.24 -67.64 -22.60
C THR A 30 29.07 -66.72 -23.80
N ALA A 31 27.85 -66.58 -24.30
CA ALA A 31 27.52 -65.71 -25.44
C ALA A 31 27.55 -64.20 -25.10
N SER A 32 27.38 -63.83 -23.82
CA SER A 32 27.28 -62.43 -23.38
C SER A 32 28.47 -61.54 -23.74
N ALA A 33 29.67 -62.09 -23.84
CA ALA A 33 30.86 -61.32 -24.23
C ALA A 33 30.79 -60.88 -25.69
N GLN A 34 30.38 -61.79 -26.58
CA GLN A 34 30.24 -61.52 -28.01
C GLN A 34 29.10 -60.55 -28.30
N TRP A 35 28.01 -60.61 -27.53
CA TRP A 35 26.92 -59.64 -27.63
C TRP A 35 27.40 -58.23 -27.30
N ARG A 36 28.20 -58.08 -26.23
CA ARG A 36 28.77 -56.79 -25.82
C ARG A 36 29.70 -56.19 -26.88
N GLU A 37 30.56 -56.99 -27.49
CA GLU A 37 31.45 -56.53 -28.57
C GLU A 37 30.67 -56.10 -29.81
N SER A 38 29.69 -56.92 -30.23
CA SER A 38 28.84 -56.63 -31.38
C SER A 38 28.02 -55.36 -31.15
N PHE A 39 27.48 -55.20 -29.94
CA PHE A 39 26.75 -54.00 -29.55
C PHE A 39 27.65 -52.76 -29.51
N ALA A 40 28.86 -52.84 -28.95
CA ALA A 40 29.81 -51.74 -28.93
C ALA A 40 30.24 -51.31 -30.35
N ALA A 41 30.37 -52.26 -31.28
CA ALA A 41 30.61 -51.96 -32.70
C ALA A 41 29.41 -51.22 -33.33
N TRP A 42 28.18 -51.68 -33.07
CA TRP A 42 26.97 -50.99 -33.51
C TRP A 42 26.89 -49.57 -32.96
N VAL A 43 27.13 -49.36 -31.66
CA VAL A 43 27.11 -48.03 -31.03
C VAL A 43 28.06 -47.09 -31.78
N ARG A 44 29.28 -47.50 -32.14
CA ARG A 44 30.24 -46.64 -32.87
C ARG A 44 29.74 -46.20 -34.26
N GLY A 45 28.90 -46.99 -34.92
CA GLY A 45 28.36 -46.70 -36.26
C GLY A 45 26.94 -46.13 -36.29
N ALA A 46 26.17 -46.26 -35.20
CA ALA A 46 24.75 -45.90 -35.16
C ALA A 46 24.52 -44.38 -35.12
N SER A 47 23.52 -43.93 -35.88
CA SER A 47 23.01 -42.55 -35.89
C SER A 47 22.31 -42.16 -34.58
N LEU A 48 22.09 -40.86 -34.36
CA LEU A 48 21.39 -40.38 -33.16
C LEU A 48 19.93 -40.90 -33.09
N ASP A 49 19.25 -40.99 -34.24
CA ASP A 49 17.88 -41.47 -34.33
C ASP A 49 17.78 -42.96 -33.99
N GLU A 50 18.69 -43.77 -34.53
CA GLU A 50 18.78 -45.20 -34.20
C GLU A 50 19.07 -45.41 -32.70
N ARG A 51 19.97 -44.61 -32.13
CA ARG A 51 20.26 -44.67 -30.68
C ARG A 51 19.06 -44.25 -29.84
N THR A 52 18.28 -43.26 -30.28
CA THR A 52 17.07 -42.80 -29.58
C THR A 52 15.95 -43.85 -29.65
N LEU A 53 15.78 -44.50 -30.81
CA LEU A 53 14.86 -45.63 -30.97
C LEU A 53 15.28 -46.83 -30.10
N ALA A 54 16.58 -47.18 -30.10
CA ALA A 54 17.13 -48.23 -29.24
C ALA A 54 16.94 -47.91 -27.75
N GLN A 55 17.09 -46.65 -27.34
CA GLN A 55 16.83 -46.21 -25.98
C GLN A 55 15.36 -46.42 -25.58
N ALA A 56 14.41 -46.02 -26.43
CA ALA A 56 12.98 -46.21 -26.18
C ALA A 56 12.60 -47.70 -26.12
N ALA A 57 13.14 -48.51 -27.04
CA ALA A 57 12.92 -49.96 -27.09
C ALA A 57 13.50 -50.68 -25.86
N ALA A 58 14.71 -50.29 -25.41
CA ALA A 58 15.33 -50.80 -24.20
C ALA A 58 14.52 -50.43 -22.96
N TRP A 59 13.98 -49.20 -22.92
CA TRP A 59 13.16 -48.73 -21.81
C TRP A 59 11.86 -49.51 -21.65
N SER A 60 11.10 -49.68 -22.75
CA SER A 60 9.86 -50.48 -22.75
C SER A 60 10.11 -51.91 -22.25
N ARG A 61 11.25 -52.51 -22.62
CA ARG A 61 11.61 -53.88 -22.23
C ARG A 61 12.09 -54.02 -20.79
N LEU A 62 12.68 -52.97 -20.21
CA LEU A 62 13.01 -52.92 -18.79
C LEU A 62 11.76 -52.75 -17.91
N ASP A 63 10.70 -52.13 -18.42
CA ASP A 63 9.48 -51.83 -17.66
C ASP A 63 8.50 -53.03 -17.60
N GLU A 64 8.24 -53.69 -18.73
CA GLU A 64 7.17 -54.70 -18.83
C GLU A 64 7.68 -56.14 -18.97
N GLY A 65 6.89 -57.13 -18.51
CA GLY A 65 6.99 -58.56 -18.87
C GLY A 65 8.10 -59.39 -18.21
N GLU A 66 7.92 -60.71 -18.26
CA GLU A 66 8.99 -61.69 -18.02
C GLU A 66 10.00 -61.63 -19.17
N ARG A 67 11.28 -61.81 -18.83
CA ARG A 67 12.41 -61.67 -19.75
C ARG A 67 13.35 -62.84 -19.55
N THR A 68 13.95 -63.31 -20.63
CA THR A 68 14.94 -64.40 -20.54
C THR A 68 16.21 -63.91 -19.85
N LEU A 69 16.98 -64.84 -19.28
CA LEU A 69 18.27 -64.52 -18.66
C LEU A 69 19.22 -63.80 -19.64
N GLY A 70 19.26 -64.26 -20.90
CA GLY A 70 20.08 -63.64 -21.95
C GLY A 70 19.67 -62.20 -22.23
N GLU A 71 18.37 -61.93 -22.29
CA GLU A 71 17.87 -60.57 -22.49
C GLU A 71 18.21 -59.63 -21.33
N LEU A 72 18.04 -60.09 -20.08
CA LEU A 72 18.40 -59.29 -18.90
C LEU A 72 19.90 -59.00 -18.83
N LEU A 73 20.76 -59.99 -19.13
CA LEU A 73 22.21 -59.82 -19.21
C LEU A 73 22.59 -58.79 -20.27
N PHE A 74 22.00 -58.86 -21.45
CA PHE A 74 22.24 -57.91 -22.54
C PHE A 74 21.81 -56.50 -22.16
N LEU A 75 20.57 -56.34 -21.68
CA LEU A 75 20.01 -55.03 -21.31
C LEU A 75 20.85 -54.38 -20.19
N LEU A 76 21.11 -55.08 -19.08
CA LEU A 76 21.81 -54.50 -17.92
C LEU A 76 23.29 -54.20 -18.22
N SER A 77 23.98 -55.06 -18.98
CA SER A 77 25.38 -54.82 -19.35
C SER A 77 25.56 -53.73 -20.40
N SER A 78 24.53 -53.48 -21.22
CA SER A 78 24.55 -52.46 -22.29
C SER A 78 23.90 -51.14 -21.88
N CYS A 79 23.31 -51.07 -20.67
CA CYS A 79 22.59 -49.90 -20.17
C CYS A 79 23.40 -48.60 -20.21
N SER A 80 24.72 -48.64 -19.97
CA SER A 80 25.58 -47.45 -19.99
C SER A 80 25.62 -46.74 -21.34
N GLU A 81 25.41 -47.47 -22.43
CA GLU A 81 25.42 -46.95 -23.80
C GLU A 81 23.99 -46.78 -24.36
N LEU A 82 23.03 -47.63 -23.95
CA LEU A 82 21.62 -47.52 -24.32
C LEU A 82 20.92 -46.32 -23.65
N LEU A 83 21.22 -46.06 -22.38
CA LEU A 83 20.55 -45.01 -21.59
C LEU A 83 21.37 -43.70 -21.61
N TRP A 84 21.69 -43.23 -22.82
CA TRP A 84 22.42 -41.97 -22.95
C TRP A 84 21.54 -40.76 -22.62
N PRO A 85 22.05 -39.71 -21.95
CA PRO A 85 21.24 -38.59 -21.47
C PRO A 85 20.82 -37.57 -22.55
N TYR A 86 20.46 -38.01 -23.76
CA TYR A 86 19.97 -37.10 -24.81
C TYR A 86 18.54 -36.61 -24.55
N ALA A 87 17.70 -37.45 -23.93
CA ALA A 87 16.32 -37.16 -23.56
C ALA A 87 16.15 -36.96 -22.04
N ALA A 88 14.96 -36.54 -21.62
CA ALA A 88 14.59 -36.44 -20.21
C ALA A 88 14.69 -37.83 -19.55
N PRO A 89 15.31 -37.94 -18.36
CA PRO A 89 15.51 -39.23 -17.72
C PRO A 89 14.17 -39.84 -17.27
N PRO A 90 14.03 -41.17 -17.40
CA PRO A 90 12.85 -41.85 -16.92
C PRO A 90 12.75 -41.84 -15.39
N ARG A 91 11.51 -41.70 -14.88
CA ARG A 91 11.22 -41.76 -13.44
C ARG A 91 11.40 -43.18 -12.89
N GLY A 92 12.00 -43.30 -11.71
CA GLY A 92 12.22 -44.56 -11.01
C GLY A 92 13.25 -45.49 -11.68
N LEU A 93 14.21 -44.93 -12.44
CA LEU A 93 15.22 -45.69 -13.16
C LEU A 93 16.00 -46.66 -12.25
N LEU A 94 16.50 -46.18 -11.10
CA LEU A 94 17.33 -47.00 -10.22
C LEU A 94 16.55 -48.18 -9.61
N PRO A 95 15.37 -47.99 -8.98
CA PRO A 95 14.56 -49.10 -8.47
C PRO A 95 14.27 -50.16 -9.53
N ARG A 96 13.98 -49.75 -10.77
CA ARG A 96 13.69 -50.67 -11.88
C ARG A 96 14.93 -51.48 -12.28
N LEU A 97 16.08 -50.84 -12.43
CA LEU A 97 17.33 -51.53 -12.75
C LEU A 97 17.74 -52.51 -11.63
N MET A 98 17.53 -52.15 -10.37
CA MET A 98 17.78 -53.05 -9.23
C MET A 98 16.84 -54.24 -9.23
N ALA A 99 15.54 -54.05 -9.45
CA ALA A 99 14.58 -55.16 -9.53
C ALA A 99 14.94 -56.15 -10.66
N ARG A 100 15.33 -55.65 -11.84
CA ARG A 100 15.76 -56.50 -12.97
C ARG A 100 17.08 -57.20 -12.69
N GLN A 101 18.02 -56.55 -11.99
CA GLN A 101 19.25 -57.17 -11.54
C GLN A 101 18.96 -58.32 -10.56
N GLU A 102 18.05 -58.13 -9.60
CA GLU A 102 17.65 -59.18 -8.66
C GLU A 102 17.03 -60.38 -9.37
N THR A 103 16.14 -60.16 -10.35
CA THR A 103 15.57 -61.24 -11.19
C THR A 103 16.65 -62.00 -11.94
N MET A 104 17.60 -61.28 -12.56
CA MET A 104 18.72 -61.87 -13.28
C MET A 104 19.64 -62.68 -12.35
N LEU A 105 19.96 -62.15 -11.17
CA LEU A 105 20.80 -62.84 -10.19
C LEU A 105 20.13 -64.08 -9.61
N ALA A 106 18.82 -64.04 -9.35
CA ALA A 106 18.05 -65.21 -8.93
C ALA A 106 18.12 -66.34 -9.98
N ALA A 107 17.91 -66.00 -11.27
CA ALA A 107 18.02 -66.95 -12.37
C ALA A 107 19.44 -67.53 -12.52
N LEU A 108 20.49 -66.73 -12.28
CA LEU A 108 21.88 -67.22 -12.30
C LEU A 108 22.19 -68.17 -11.13
N LEU A 109 21.64 -67.89 -9.94
CA LEU A 109 21.80 -68.75 -8.78
C LEU A 109 21.09 -70.10 -8.94
N GLU A 110 19.93 -70.13 -9.60
CA GLU A 110 19.23 -71.38 -9.96
C GLU A 110 20.04 -72.27 -10.90
N VAL A 111 20.88 -71.68 -11.76
CA VAL A 111 21.79 -72.40 -12.66
C VAL A 111 23.07 -72.88 -11.95
N GLY A 112 23.26 -72.54 -10.67
CA GLY A 112 24.29 -73.11 -9.80
C GLY A 112 25.64 -72.39 -9.80
N ASP A 113 25.72 -71.16 -10.30
CA ASP A 113 26.98 -70.43 -10.46
C ASP A 113 27.07 -69.18 -9.55
N ALA A 114 27.35 -69.41 -8.27
CA ALA A 114 27.40 -68.36 -7.25
C ALA A 114 28.56 -67.35 -7.45
N ASP A 115 29.72 -67.82 -7.92
CA ASP A 115 30.88 -66.97 -8.16
C ASP A 115 30.68 -66.06 -9.37
N THR A 116 30.08 -66.58 -10.45
CA THR A 116 29.71 -65.75 -11.60
C THR A 116 28.57 -64.80 -11.26
N ALA A 117 27.57 -65.23 -10.48
CA ALA A 117 26.52 -64.32 -10.01
C ALA A 117 27.12 -63.15 -9.21
N ALA A 118 28.10 -63.41 -8.34
CA ALA A 118 28.82 -62.36 -7.61
C ALA A 118 29.63 -61.42 -8.54
N ARG A 119 30.26 -61.95 -9.60
CA ARG A 119 30.96 -61.13 -10.61
C ARG A 119 29.99 -60.25 -11.39
N VAL A 120 28.92 -60.83 -11.91
CA VAL A 120 27.88 -60.15 -12.69
C VAL A 120 27.21 -59.06 -11.86
N ARG A 121 26.97 -59.31 -10.56
CA ARG A 121 26.46 -58.30 -9.62
C ARG A 121 27.37 -57.07 -9.59
N ARG A 122 28.68 -57.22 -9.40
CA ARG A 122 29.63 -56.09 -9.35
C ARG A 122 29.70 -55.35 -10.68
N GLU A 123 29.72 -56.07 -11.80
CA GLU A 123 29.74 -55.47 -13.15
C GLU A 123 28.47 -54.63 -13.41
N THR A 124 27.30 -55.15 -13.02
CA THR A 124 26.02 -54.44 -13.19
C THR A 124 25.89 -53.26 -12.23
N GLU A 125 26.31 -53.37 -10.97
CA GLU A 125 26.37 -52.24 -10.02
C GLU A 125 27.26 -51.09 -10.54
N ALA A 126 28.43 -51.41 -11.11
CA ALA A 126 29.32 -50.43 -11.73
C ALA A 126 28.71 -49.79 -12.99
N THR A 127 27.94 -50.57 -13.76
CA THR A 127 27.26 -50.08 -14.97
C THR A 127 26.13 -49.12 -14.60
N VAL A 128 25.30 -49.46 -13.60
CA VAL A 128 24.24 -48.60 -13.06
C VAL A 128 24.81 -47.31 -12.47
N THR A 129 25.90 -47.40 -11.72
CA THR A 129 26.68 -46.25 -11.21
C THR A 129 27.09 -45.31 -12.35
N THR A 130 27.59 -45.87 -13.45
CA THR A 130 28.00 -45.10 -14.63
C THR A 130 26.82 -44.41 -15.31
N VAL A 131 25.69 -45.10 -15.48
CA VAL A 131 24.44 -44.56 -16.05
C VAL A 131 23.96 -43.36 -15.23
N LEU A 132 23.78 -43.54 -13.92
CA LEU A 132 23.31 -42.47 -13.03
C LEU A 132 24.26 -41.27 -13.06
N THR A 133 25.57 -41.51 -12.97
CA THR A 133 26.58 -40.44 -13.01
C THR A 133 26.53 -39.66 -14.33
N ARG A 134 26.39 -40.34 -15.48
CA ARG A 134 26.29 -39.69 -16.80
C ARG A 134 25.01 -38.87 -16.92
N ILE A 135 23.86 -39.41 -16.47
CA ILE A 135 22.59 -38.70 -16.50
C ILE A 135 22.64 -37.45 -15.64
N LEU A 136 23.11 -37.58 -14.39
CA LEU A 136 23.14 -36.45 -13.44
C LEU A 136 24.11 -35.35 -13.84
N LYS A 137 25.22 -35.67 -14.52
CA LYS A 137 26.13 -34.66 -15.10
C LYS A 137 25.42 -33.75 -16.11
N ARG A 138 24.43 -34.28 -16.84
CA ARG A 138 23.68 -33.54 -17.86
C ARG A 138 22.38 -32.94 -17.35
N HIS A 139 21.67 -33.67 -16.48
CA HIS A 139 20.37 -33.34 -15.89
C HIS A 139 20.46 -33.39 -14.35
N PRO A 140 21.09 -32.40 -13.70
CA PRO A 140 21.34 -32.41 -12.25
C PRO A 140 20.08 -32.35 -11.39
N ASP A 141 18.97 -31.88 -11.96
CA ASP A 141 17.64 -31.76 -11.34
C ASP A 141 16.84 -33.07 -11.34
N ALA A 142 17.34 -34.13 -11.96
CA ALA A 142 16.63 -35.39 -12.10
C ALA A 142 16.88 -36.40 -10.97
N LEU A 143 17.80 -36.14 -10.03
CA LEU A 143 18.26 -37.13 -9.07
C LEU A 143 17.13 -37.81 -8.29
N GLN A 144 16.23 -37.07 -7.66
CA GLN A 144 15.11 -37.66 -6.92
C GLN A 144 14.16 -38.44 -7.83
N SER A 145 13.94 -37.95 -9.05
CA SER A 145 13.10 -38.67 -10.03
C SER A 145 13.73 -39.99 -10.47
N LEU A 146 15.07 -40.08 -10.53
CA LEU A 146 15.81 -41.27 -10.92
C LEU A 146 15.83 -42.33 -9.84
N VAL A 147 16.03 -41.91 -8.58
CA VAL A 147 16.23 -42.83 -7.46
C VAL A 147 14.94 -43.14 -6.70
N GLY A 148 13.91 -42.29 -6.79
CA GLY A 148 12.67 -42.45 -6.04
C GLY A 148 12.94 -42.47 -4.53
N ASP A 149 12.30 -43.40 -3.82
CA ASP A 149 12.43 -43.58 -2.37
C ASP A 149 13.54 -44.57 -1.98
N ALA A 150 14.51 -44.83 -2.88
CA ALA A 150 15.59 -45.77 -2.62
C ALA A 150 16.41 -45.36 -1.37
N PRO A 151 16.66 -46.29 -0.42
CA PRO A 151 17.44 -45.99 0.77
C PRO A 151 18.88 -45.64 0.38
N CYS A 152 19.40 -44.56 0.96
CA CYS A 152 20.75 -44.10 0.68
C CYS A 152 21.58 -43.81 1.93
N THR A 153 22.89 -43.92 1.78
CA THR A 153 23.88 -43.53 2.79
C THR A 153 24.86 -42.54 2.17
N PHE A 154 25.45 -41.66 2.98
CA PHE A 154 26.42 -40.67 2.52
C PHE A 154 27.69 -40.75 3.37
N ASP A 155 28.82 -40.97 2.72
CA ASP A 155 30.12 -41.18 3.38
C ASP A 155 30.96 -39.89 3.49
N GLY A 156 30.48 -38.76 2.96
CA GLY A 156 31.20 -37.48 2.87
C GLY A 156 31.64 -37.14 1.44
N ARG A 157 31.63 -38.10 0.52
CA ARG A 157 32.02 -37.91 -0.89
C ARG A 157 30.96 -38.43 -1.86
N ALA A 158 30.43 -39.63 -1.64
CA ALA A 158 29.52 -40.32 -2.55
C ALA A 158 28.21 -40.67 -1.85
N LEU A 159 27.12 -40.63 -2.62
CA LEU A 159 25.86 -41.24 -2.24
C LEU A 159 25.88 -42.72 -2.61
N ARG A 160 25.58 -43.59 -1.66
CA ARG A 160 25.44 -45.03 -1.85
C ARG A 160 23.99 -45.44 -1.75
N PHE A 161 23.42 -45.92 -2.84
CA PHE A 161 22.06 -46.47 -2.89
C PHE A 161 22.11 -47.99 -2.83
N HIS A 162 21.18 -48.61 -2.09
CA HIS A 162 21.12 -50.07 -1.90
C HIS A 162 22.46 -50.71 -1.45
N GLY A 163 23.34 -49.92 -0.81
CA GLY A 163 24.64 -50.36 -0.32
C GLY A 163 25.76 -50.52 -1.36
N ALA A 164 25.48 -50.39 -2.67
CA ALA A 164 26.46 -50.69 -3.71
C ALA A 164 26.53 -49.69 -4.88
N VAL A 165 25.41 -49.08 -5.28
CA VAL A 165 25.40 -48.13 -6.39
C VAL A 165 25.87 -46.77 -5.89
N GLU A 166 27.00 -46.29 -6.41
CA GLU A 166 27.67 -45.08 -5.94
C GLU A 166 27.47 -43.90 -6.90
N VAL A 167 27.20 -42.71 -6.35
CA VAL A 167 27.22 -41.44 -7.10
C VAL A 167 28.22 -40.50 -6.43
N ASP A 168 29.41 -40.36 -7.03
CA ASP A 168 30.44 -39.44 -6.55
C ASP A 168 30.02 -37.99 -6.83
N LEU A 169 29.65 -37.27 -5.76
CA LEU A 169 29.15 -35.90 -5.88
C LEU A 169 30.20 -34.95 -6.46
N ARG A 170 31.51 -35.24 -6.32
CA ARG A 170 32.57 -34.43 -6.94
C ARG A 170 32.52 -34.47 -8.46
N GLN A 171 32.07 -35.58 -9.05
CA GLN A 171 31.98 -35.73 -10.49
C GLN A 171 30.72 -35.09 -11.08
N VAL A 172 29.66 -34.99 -10.28
CA VAL A 172 28.33 -34.55 -10.73
C VAL A 172 28.10 -33.07 -10.42
N LEU A 173 28.67 -32.55 -9.33
CA LEU A 173 28.58 -31.13 -8.98
C LEU A 173 29.35 -30.27 -9.99
N GLY A 174 28.60 -29.60 -10.86
CA GLY A 174 29.13 -28.53 -11.71
C GLY A 174 29.36 -27.22 -10.95
N THR A 175 29.72 -26.17 -11.68
CA THR A 175 29.83 -24.79 -11.17
C THR A 175 28.60 -23.96 -11.53
N GLY A 176 28.25 -22.96 -10.72
CA GLY A 176 27.15 -22.01 -11.00
C GLY A 176 25.75 -22.58 -10.79
N ALA A 177 24.75 -22.09 -11.52
CA ALA A 177 23.32 -22.40 -11.33
C ALA A 177 22.97 -23.91 -11.36
N LYS A 178 23.68 -24.71 -12.16
CA LYS A 178 23.51 -26.18 -12.21
C LYS A 178 23.79 -26.88 -10.88
N SER A 179 24.67 -26.30 -10.07
CA SER A 179 24.97 -26.83 -8.74
C SER A 179 23.84 -26.58 -7.74
N VAL A 180 23.07 -25.50 -7.88
CA VAL A 180 21.90 -25.19 -7.03
C VAL A 180 20.83 -26.27 -7.20
N ALA A 181 20.53 -26.63 -8.45
CA ALA A 181 19.55 -27.67 -8.75
C ALA A 181 19.92 -29.02 -8.12
N LEU A 182 21.18 -29.45 -8.24
CA LEU A 182 21.64 -30.69 -7.63
C LEU A 182 21.62 -30.63 -6.10
N LEU A 183 22.06 -29.53 -5.48
CA LEU A 183 22.01 -29.35 -4.03
C LEU A 183 20.58 -29.44 -3.50
N GLU A 184 19.59 -28.93 -4.23
CA GLU A 184 18.18 -29.10 -3.88
C GLU A 184 17.72 -30.55 -3.97
N GLN A 185 18.15 -31.29 -4.99
CA GLN A 185 17.84 -32.72 -5.07
C GLN A 185 18.48 -33.51 -3.91
N LEU A 186 19.71 -33.18 -3.53
CA LEU A 186 20.39 -33.79 -2.37
C LEU A 186 19.65 -33.49 -1.07
N ARG A 187 19.16 -32.26 -0.90
CA ARG A 187 18.32 -31.89 0.24
C ARG A 187 17.02 -32.70 0.27
N ALA A 188 16.37 -32.86 -0.87
CA ALA A 188 15.12 -33.61 -0.97
C ALA A 188 15.29 -35.12 -0.68
N LEU A 189 16.50 -35.66 -0.85
CA LEU A 189 16.85 -37.04 -0.47
C LEU A 189 17.19 -37.24 1.01
N MET A 190 17.38 -36.18 1.79
CA MET A 190 17.73 -36.29 3.21
C MET A 190 16.77 -37.18 4.05
N PRO A 191 15.44 -37.16 3.83
CA PRO A 191 14.52 -38.05 4.54
C PRO A 191 14.81 -39.54 4.28
N ALA A 192 15.16 -39.89 3.04
CA ALA A 192 15.53 -41.25 2.61
C ALA A 192 16.98 -41.63 2.95
N THR A 193 17.79 -40.67 3.45
CA THR A 193 19.17 -40.93 3.87
C THR A 193 19.21 -41.48 5.29
N ALA A 194 20.00 -42.54 5.52
CA ALA A 194 20.23 -43.11 6.84
C ALA A 194 20.78 -42.07 7.83
N ALA A 195 20.47 -42.24 9.13
CA ALA A 195 20.78 -41.26 10.17
C ALA A 195 22.25 -40.81 10.18
N ASP A 196 23.19 -41.76 10.16
CA ASP A 196 24.64 -41.48 10.19
C ASP A 196 25.15 -40.66 8.99
N GLY A 197 24.49 -40.81 7.83
CA GLY A 197 24.83 -40.09 6.61
C GLY A 197 24.11 -38.75 6.46
N ARG A 198 22.96 -38.57 7.13
CA ARG A 198 22.10 -37.40 6.97
C ARG A 198 22.78 -36.11 7.44
N ASP A 199 23.43 -36.14 8.60
CA ASP A 199 24.13 -34.96 9.15
C ASP A 199 25.35 -34.58 8.30
N ARG A 200 26.09 -35.58 7.82
CA ARG A 200 27.21 -35.38 6.89
C ARG A 200 26.75 -34.77 5.58
N LEU A 201 25.60 -35.21 5.06
CA LEU A 201 25.02 -34.68 3.83
C LEU A 201 24.56 -33.23 4.01
N ALA A 202 23.92 -32.92 5.14
CA ALA A 202 23.52 -31.55 5.48
C ALA A 202 24.74 -30.61 5.57
N GLU A 203 25.83 -31.04 6.22
CA GLU A 203 27.07 -30.26 6.32
C GLU A 203 27.76 -30.07 4.97
N PHE A 204 27.74 -31.11 4.13
CA PHE A 204 28.25 -31.03 2.77
C PHE A 204 27.47 -30.01 1.93
N ILE A 205 26.13 -30.03 2.00
CA ILE A 205 25.28 -29.05 1.31
C ILE A 205 25.58 -27.65 1.81
N ARG A 206 25.64 -27.42 3.14
CA ARG A 206 26.01 -26.12 3.73
C ARG A 206 27.35 -25.60 3.23
N THR A 207 28.39 -26.44 3.27
CA THR A 207 29.75 -26.07 2.86
C THR A 207 29.81 -25.70 1.37
N ARG A 208 29.06 -26.40 0.52
CA ARG A 208 29.00 -26.12 -0.91
C ARG A 208 28.15 -24.90 -1.21
N ALA A 209 27.00 -24.75 -0.56
CA ALA A 209 26.12 -23.60 -0.71
C ALA A 209 26.82 -22.28 -0.34
N ALA A 210 27.67 -22.29 0.70
CA ALA A 210 28.46 -21.12 1.09
C ALA A 210 29.45 -20.61 0.03
N ARG A 211 29.81 -21.44 -0.96
CA ARG A 211 30.72 -21.08 -2.05
C ARG A 211 30.00 -20.61 -3.32
N LEU A 212 28.66 -20.62 -3.32
CA LEU A 212 27.87 -20.22 -4.48
C LEU A 212 27.85 -18.69 -4.64
N PRO A 213 27.81 -18.17 -5.88
CA PRO A 213 27.50 -16.77 -6.10
C PRO A 213 26.06 -16.49 -5.66
N TRP A 214 25.92 -15.92 -4.46
CA TRP A 214 24.64 -15.81 -3.78
C TRP A 214 23.59 -14.99 -4.54
N ARG A 215 24.01 -13.99 -5.32
CA ARG A 215 23.10 -13.17 -6.14
C ARG A 215 22.27 -14.01 -7.13
N GLU A 216 22.89 -14.98 -7.80
CA GLU A 216 22.21 -15.84 -8.78
C GLU A 216 21.44 -16.98 -8.10
N ALA A 217 21.98 -17.50 -6.99
CA ALA A 217 21.34 -18.59 -6.26
C ALA A 217 20.10 -18.13 -5.48
N SER A 218 20.09 -16.88 -4.99
CA SER A 218 19.05 -16.36 -4.11
C SER A 218 17.66 -16.42 -4.75
N GLU A 219 17.52 -16.05 -6.03
CA GLU A 219 16.21 -16.06 -6.71
C GLU A 219 15.65 -17.48 -6.87
N VAL A 220 16.47 -18.42 -7.33
CA VAL A 220 16.07 -19.82 -7.50
C VAL A 220 15.72 -20.47 -6.16
N LEU A 221 16.52 -20.20 -5.13
CA LEU A 221 16.27 -20.69 -3.77
C LEU A 221 15.02 -20.05 -3.15
N ALA A 222 14.73 -18.78 -3.45
CA ALA A 222 13.52 -18.10 -2.99
C ALA A 222 12.27 -18.81 -3.49
N GLU A 223 12.18 -19.09 -4.80
CA GLU A 223 10.99 -19.78 -5.37
C GLU A 223 10.74 -21.13 -4.68
N ARG A 224 11.80 -21.89 -4.36
CA ARG A 224 11.69 -23.15 -3.64
C ARG A 224 11.24 -22.95 -2.20
N LEU A 225 11.86 -22.03 -1.46
CA LEU A 225 11.46 -21.71 -0.10
C LEU A 225 9.98 -21.29 -0.03
N PHE A 226 9.53 -20.42 -0.93
CA PHE A 226 8.15 -19.94 -0.91
C PHE A 226 7.17 -21.01 -1.38
N SER A 227 7.54 -21.90 -2.29
CA SER A 227 6.71 -23.07 -2.63
C SER A 227 6.46 -23.98 -1.42
N LEU A 228 7.46 -24.13 -0.53
CA LEU A 228 7.33 -24.86 0.74
C LEU A 228 6.47 -24.06 1.74
N ALA A 229 6.74 -22.77 1.90
CA ALA A 229 6.02 -21.92 2.87
C ALA A 229 4.51 -21.80 2.54
N THR A 230 4.14 -21.82 1.25
CA THR A 230 2.74 -21.76 0.81
C THR A 230 2.07 -23.14 0.70
N SER A 231 2.78 -24.22 1.02
CA SER A 231 2.20 -25.56 1.09
C SER A 231 1.81 -25.90 2.54
N PRO A 232 0.62 -26.45 2.81
CA PRO A 232 0.20 -26.82 4.17
C PRO A 232 1.16 -27.79 4.87
N GLU A 233 1.75 -28.73 4.12
CA GLU A 233 2.67 -29.76 4.64
C GLU A 233 4.15 -29.30 4.64
N GLY A 234 4.42 -28.07 4.18
CA GLY A 234 5.78 -27.61 3.90
C GLY A 234 6.63 -27.26 5.12
N ARG A 235 6.09 -27.29 6.33
CA ARG A 235 6.75 -26.83 7.58
C ARG A 235 8.08 -27.52 7.87
N SER A 236 8.10 -28.84 7.79
CA SER A 236 9.30 -29.66 8.04
C SER A 236 10.36 -29.42 6.95
N GLY A 237 9.92 -29.36 5.69
CA GLY A 237 10.76 -29.07 4.53
C GLY A 237 11.42 -27.68 4.59
N MET A 238 10.65 -26.66 5.00
CA MET A 238 11.14 -25.30 5.20
C MET A 238 12.23 -25.22 6.27
N SER A 239 12.05 -25.96 7.37
CA SER A 239 13.03 -26.01 8.45
C SER A 239 14.37 -26.57 8.01
N GLY A 240 14.33 -27.70 7.28
CA GLY A 240 15.52 -28.31 6.70
C GLY A 240 16.18 -27.44 5.62
N PHE A 241 15.37 -26.73 4.82
CA PHE A 241 15.85 -25.78 3.82
C PHE A 241 16.69 -24.66 4.45
N LEU A 242 16.15 -23.97 5.46
CA LEU A 242 16.86 -22.88 6.13
C LEU A 242 18.05 -23.36 6.98
N ALA A 243 18.15 -24.65 7.28
CA ALA A 243 19.34 -25.23 7.90
C ALA A 243 20.46 -25.47 6.88
N CYS A 244 20.12 -25.75 5.62
CA CYS A 244 21.08 -25.93 4.53
C CYS A 244 21.56 -24.59 3.95
N TYR A 245 20.69 -23.57 3.95
CA TYR A 245 20.97 -22.24 3.38
C TYR A 245 20.85 -21.12 4.43
N PRO A 246 21.79 -21.04 5.39
CA PRO A 246 21.73 -20.03 6.44
C PRO A 246 21.84 -18.59 5.92
N GLY A 247 22.48 -18.37 4.76
CA GLY A 247 22.56 -17.06 4.10
C GLY A 247 21.18 -16.46 3.81
N GLY A 248 20.20 -17.31 3.51
CA GLY A 248 18.81 -16.91 3.25
C GLY A 248 18.16 -16.15 4.40
N ARG A 249 18.53 -16.45 5.65
CA ARG A 249 17.97 -15.77 6.84
C ARG A 249 18.39 -14.30 6.97
N LYS A 250 19.34 -13.87 6.14
CA LYS A 250 19.83 -12.48 6.08
C LYS A 250 19.34 -11.74 4.85
N GLU A 251 18.49 -12.37 4.03
CA GLU A 251 17.98 -11.77 2.80
C GLU A 251 16.77 -10.87 3.06
N PRO A 252 16.89 -9.56 2.83
CA PRO A 252 15.79 -8.63 3.06
C PRO A 252 14.61 -8.86 2.11
N ASP A 253 14.89 -9.24 0.86
CA ASP A 253 13.87 -9.49 -0.16
C ASP A 253 13.00 -10.71 0.18
N TRP A 254 13.61 -11.74 0.76
CA TRP A 254 12.88 -12.92 1.21
C TRP A 254 11.96 -12.56 2.39
N CYS A 255 12.47 -11.81 3.37
CA CYS A 255 11.64 -11.34 4.48
C CYS A 255 10.47 -10.46 4.00
N ALA A 256 10.72 -9.55 3.05
CA ALA A 256 9.68 -8.70 2.48
C ALA A 256 8.63 -9.52 1.72
N ARG A 257 9.06 -10.50 0.90
CA ARG A 257 8.16 -11.43 0.19
C ARG A 257 7.33 -12.27 1.16
N ALA A 258 7.92 -12.79 2.23
CA ALA A 258 7.20 -13.54 3.27
C ALA A 258 6.10 -12.69 3.94
N GLY A 259 6.41 -11.44 4.30
CA GLY A 259 5.43 -10.51 4.87
C GLY A 259 4.29 -10.16 3.89
N LEU A 260 4.60 -9.94 2.61
CA LEU A 260 3.58 -9.69 1.58
C LEU A 260 2.67 -10.89 1.34
N LEU A 261 3.24 -12.11 1.28
CA LEU A 261 2.47 -13.34 1.17
C LEU A 261 1.56 -13.52 2.39
N LEU A 262 2.06 -13.27 3.60
CA LEU A 262 1.25 -13.32 4.82
C LEU A 262 0.07 -12.34 4.76
N SER A 263 0.30 -11.09 4.35
CA SER A 263 -0.77 -10.09 4.17
C SER A 263 -1.84 -10.58 3.22
N ARG A 264 -1.43 -11.08 2.05
CA ARG A 264 -2.34 -11.59 1.01
C ARG A 264 -3.11 -12.82 1.48
N THR A 265 -2.46 -13.74 2.20
CA THR A 265 -3.12 -14.94 2.75
C THR A 265 -4.17 -14.55 3.79
N LEU A 266 -3.94 -13.53 4.60
CA LEU A 266 -4.90 -13.02 5.58
C LEU A 266 -6.08 -12.28 4.91
N GLU A 267 -5.83 -11.54 3.83
CA GLU A 267 -6.88 -10.81 3.09
C GLU A 267 -7.79 -11.75 2.28
N VAL A 268 -7.21 -12.76 1.61
CA VAL A 268 -7.95 -13.69 0.74
C VAL A 268 -8.60 -14.83 1.52
N GLY A 269 -8.12 -15.13 2.73
CA GLY A 269 -8.60 -16.25 3.55
C GLY A 269 -7.98 -17.59 3.15
N GLY A 270 -6.66 -17.69 3.24
CA GLY A 270 -5.92 -18.94 2.97
C GLY A 270 -5.90 -19.95 4.12
N PRO A 271 -5.29 -21.13 3.91
CA PRO A 271 -5.22 -22.19 4.93
C PRO A 271 -4.48 -21.72 6.19
N PRO A 272 -4.92 -22.11 7.40
CA PRO A 272 -4.25 -21.72 8.64
C PRO A 272 -2.80 -22.22 8.68
N GLU A 273 -2.51 -23.40 8.15
CA GLU A 273 -1.16 -23.97 8.11
C GLU A 273 -0.17 -23.08 7.34
N VAL A 274 -0.64 -22.41 6.29
CA VAL A 274 0.17 -21.47 5.51
C VAL A 274 0.49 -20.21 6.32
N VAL A 275 -0.46 -19.73 7.13
CA VAL A 275 -0.25 -18.61 8.05
C VAL A 275 0.79 -18.99 9.11
N GLU A 276 0.71 -20.21 9.66
CA GLU A 276 1.70 -20.73 10.61
C GLU A 276 3.10 -20.81 9.99
N ASN A 277 3.19 -21.38 8.77
CA ASN A 277 4.45 -21.53 8.05
C ASN A 277 5.12 -20.18 7.77
N LEU A 278 4.35 -19.18 7.32
CA LEU A 278 4.85 -17.83 7.05
C LEU A 278 5.26 -17.09 8.33
N CYS A 279 4.53 -17.27 9.44
CA CYS A 279 4.91 -16.71 10.74
C CYS A 279 6.22 -17.33 11.25
N GLU A 280 6.35 -18.65 11.18
CA GLU A 280 7.57 -19.34 11.59
C GLU A 280 8.76 -18.97 10.68
N LEU A 281 8.53 -18.82 9.38
CA LEU A 281 9.53 -18.32 8.45
C LEU A 281 10.01 -16.92 8.86
N LEU A 282 9.07 -16.03 9.16
CA LEU A 282 9.36 -14.67 9.58
C LEU A 282 10.15 -14.64 10.90
N ALA A 283 9.80 -15.45 11.88
CA ALA A 283 10.54 -15.55 13.15
C ALA A 283 12.00 -16.00 12.97
N ARG A 284 12.35 -16.65 11.85
CA ARG A 284 13.71 -17.11 11.54
C ARG A 284 14.57 -16.03 10.87
N PHE A 285 14.01 -14.90 10.45
CA PHE A 285 14.78 -13.74 10.01
C PHE A 285 15.18 -12.89 11.22
N ASP A 286 16.37 -13.12 11.75
CA ASP A 286 16.81 -12.60 13.04
C ASP A 286 18.01 -11.64 12.98
N ALA A 287 18.51 -11.32 11.78
CA ALA A 287 19.74 -10.56 11.56
C ALA A 287 19.49 -9.16 10.94
N PRO A 288 19.94 -8.05 11.58
CA PRO A 288 19.83 -6.71 11.02
C PRO A 288 20.47 -6.60 9.62
N PRO A 289 19.86 -5.86 8.66
CA PRO A 289 18.66 -5.02 8.79
C PRO A 289 17.33 -5.79 8.68
N VAL A 290 17.38 -7.11 8.52
CA VAL A 290 16.20 -7.95 8.38
C VAL A 290 15.54 -8.14 9.74
N ASP A 291 14.25 -7.87 9.80
CA ASP A 291 13.44 -8.06 10.99
C ASP A 291 12.11 -8.69 10.60
N GLY A 292 12.05 -10.01 10.72
CA GLY A 292 10.86 -10.75 10.36
C GLY A 292 9.67 -10.48 11.28
N LEU A 293 9.89 -10.05 12.53
CA LEU A 293 8.81 -9.63 13.42
C LEU A 293 8.14 -8.35 12.89
N ARG A 294 8.93 -7.38 12.39
CA ARG A 294 8.41 -6.22 11.65
C ARG A 294 7.72 -6.63 10.35
N GLY A 295 8.20 -7.68 9.67
CA GLY A 295 7.52 -8.26 8.51
C GLY A 295 6.13 -8.81 8.84
N ALA A 296 6.01 -9.59 9.92
CA ALA A 296 4.77 -10.22 10.37
C ALA A 296 3.74 -9.19 10.85
N LEU A 297 4.16 -8.25 11.70
CA LEU A 297 3.32 -7.14 12.12
C LEU A 297 2.94 -6.24 10.93
N GLY A 298 3.86 -6.08 9.97
CA GLY A 298 3.62 -5.36 8.74
C GLY A 298 2.43 -5.91 7.95
N ALA A 299 2.25 -7.22 7.88
CA ALA A 299 1.09 -7.83 7.23
C ALA A 299 -0.24 -7.35 7.85
N LEU A 300 -0.31 -7.22 9.17
CA LEU A 300 -1.50 -6.74 9.88
C LEU A 300 -1.66 -5.21 9.83
N VAL A 301 -0.56 -4.46 9.79
CA VAL A 301 -0.57 -3.00 9.70
C VAL A 301 -1.18 -2.53 8.38
N HIS A 302 -0.87 -3.20 7.26
CA HIS A 302 -1.38 -2.80 5.95
C HIS A 302 -2.73 -3.45 5.61
N GLY A 303 -3.08 -4.57 6.24
CA GLY A 303 -4.33 -5.28 5.99
C GLY A 303 -5.55 -4.67 6.70
N ASP A 304 -6.71 -4.75 6.03
CA ASP A 304 -8.02 -4.43 6.62
C ASP A 304 -8.69 -5.68 7.19
N PHE A 305 -8.04 -6.30 8.17
CA PHE A 305 -8.56 -7.52 8.79
C PHE A 305 -9.84 -7.29 9.61
N GLU A 306 -10.20 -6.05 9.89
CA GLU A 306 -11.41 -5.72 10.63
C GLU A 306 -12.66 -6.12 9.85
N ALA A 307 -12.59 -6.04 8.51
CA ALA A 307 -13.64 -6.48 7.59
C ALA A 307 -13.72 -8.00 7.39
N SER A 308 -12.67 -8.77 7.73
CA SER A 308 -12.63 -10.24 7.55
C SER A 308 -13.75 -10.94 8.32
N ALA A 309 -14.37 -12.00 7.79
CA ALA A 309 -15.35 -12.78 8.55
C ALA A 309 -14.71 -13.52 9.74
N ASP A 310 -13.50 -14.04 9.55
CA ASP A 310 -12.75 -14.79 10.56
C ASP A 310 -11.57 -13.97 11.10
N LEU A 311 -11.48 -13.88 12.43
CA LEU A 311 -10.40 -13.20 13.16
C LEU A 311 -9.35 -14.20 13.71
N GLY A 312 -9.57 -15.51 13.57
CA GLY A 312 -8.68 -16.57 14.05
C GLY A 312 -7.24 -16.45 13.52
N PRO A 313 -7.02 -16.31 12.20
CA PRO A 313 -5.69 -16.15 11.64
C PRO A 313 -4.95 -14.90 12.16
N VAL A 314 -5.67 -13.79 12.35
CA VAL A 314 -5.11 -12.54 12.92
C VAL A 314 -4.67 -12.75 14.37
N ARG A 315 -5.53 -13.41 15.17
CA ARG A 315 -5.22 -13.78 16.56
C ARG A 315 -3.94 -14.61 16.63
N PHE A 316 -3.80 -15.60 15.75
CA PHE A 316 -2.60 -16.44 15.67
C PHE A 316 -1.34 -15.61 15.38
N VAL A 317 -1.37 -14.73 14.37
CA VAL A 317 -0.22 -13.90 14.01
C VAL A 317 0.20 -13.01 15.19
N LEU A 318 -0.76 -12.39 15.88
CA LEU A 318 -0.48 -11.55 17.05
C LEU A 318 0.09 -12.36 18.21
N ASP A 319 -0.47 -13.52 18.51
CA ASP A 319 0.02 -14.41 19.56
C ASP A 319 1.45 -14.90 19.27
N HIS A 320 1.73 -15.20 18.00
CA HIS A 320 3.08 -15.55 17.53
C HIS A 320 4.07 -14.38 17.66
N CYS A 321 3.65 -13.18 17.25
CA CYS A 321 4.48 -11.97 17.37
C CYS A 321 4.76 -11.61 18.84
N GLN A 322 3.79 -11.79 19.73
CA GLN A 322 3.98 -11.61 21.17
C GLN A 322 4.97 -12.64 21.76
N ALA A 323 4.87 -13.90 21.34
CA ALA A 323 5.76 -14.96 21.82
C ALA A 323 7.22 -14.79 21.36
N THR A 324 7.42 -14.18 20.19
CA THR A 324 8.74 -13.97 19.57
C THR A 324 9.33 -12.58 19.86
N LEU A 325 8.59 -11.72 20.57
CA LEU A 325 9.01 -10.37 20.92
C LEU A 325 10.26 -10.37 21.81
N ARG A 326 11.30 -9.64 21.39
CA ARG A 326 12.53 -9.44 22.16
C ARG A 326 12.34 -8.37 23.23
N LYS A 327 13.06 -8.50 24.35
CA LYS A 327 13.07 -7.49 25.42
C LYS A 327 13.68 -6.18 24.91
N GLY A 328 13.12 -5.04 25.32
CA GLY A 328 13.69 -3.72 25.02
C GLY A 328 13.29 -3.13 23.66
N GLU A 329 12.23 -3.65 23.03
CA GLU A 329 11.69 -3.16 21.74
C GLU A 329 10.35 -2.40 21.95
N PRO A 330 10.35 -1.18 22.53
CA PRO A 330 9.13 -0.43 22.84
C PRO A 330 8.33 -0.04 21.60
N GLY A 331 8.99 0.12 20.43
CA GLY A 331 8.31 0.38 19.15
C GLY A 331 7.43 -0.79 18.72
N LEU A 332 7.93 -2.02 18.83
CA LEU A 332 7.16 -3.23 18.51
C LEU A 332 6.04 -3.47 19.52
N VAL A 333 6.29 -3.18 20.81
CA VAL A 333 5.23 -3.22 21.83
C VAL A 333 4.12 -2.23 21.50
N LEU A 334 4.45 -0.99 21.12
CA LEU A 334 3.45 0.00 20.73
C LEU A 334 2.63 -0.45 19.51
N THR A 335 3.28 -1.00 18.48
CA THR A 335 2.58 -1.57 17.31
C THR A 335 1.67 -2.73 17.71
N LEU A 336 2.12 -3.63 18.58
CA LEU A 336 1.31 -4.75 19.09
C LEU A 336 0.09 -4.28 19.90
N LEU A 337 0.27 -3.28 20.77
CA LEU A 337 -0.83 -2.69 21.54
C LEU A 337 -1.89 -2.09 20.61
N TRP A 338 -1.46 -1.36 19.59
CA TRP A 338 -2.38 -0.77 18.61
C TRP A 338 -3.13 -1.83 17.78
N LEU A 339 -2.44 -2.89 17.35
CA LEU A 339 -3.08 -3.99 16.61
C LEU A 339 -4.03 -4.81 17.49
N GLU A 340 -3.68 -5.07 18.75
CA GLU A 340 -4.58 -5.73 19.70
C GLU A 340 -5.81 -4.87 20.01
N GLU A 341 -5.65 -3.54 20.07
CA GLU A 341 -6.78 -2.62 20.23
C GLU A 341 -7.72 -2.65 19.01
N ARG A 342 -7.17 -2.64 17.78
CA ARG A 342 -7.95 -2.83 16.54
C ARG A 342 -8.69 -4.17 16.52
N LEU A 343 -7.99 -5.25 16.88
CA LEU A 343 -8.58 -6.58 16.99
C LEU A 343 -9.70 -6.62 18.02
N PHE A 344 -9.50 -6.01 19.20
CA PHE A 344 -10.52 -5.92 20.24
C PHE A 344 -11.78 -5.20 19.72
N ARG A 345 -11.63 -4.04 19.08
CA ARG A 345 -12.76 -3.28 18.50
C ARG A 345 -13.48 -4.06 17.40
N ALA A 346 -12.75 -4.81 16.57
CA ALA A 346 -13.35 -5.69 15.56
C ALA A 346 -14.09 -6.88 16.20
N ALA A 347 -13.50 -7.51 17.23
CA ALA A 347 -14.09 -8.64 17.94
C ALA A 347 -15.38 -8.25 18.69
N VAL A 348 -15.41 -7.08 19.33
CA VAL A 348 -16.61 -6.53 19.99
C VAL A 348 -17.73 -6.26 18.98
N ARG A 349 -17.42 -5.64 17.83
CA ARG A 349 -18.41 -5.42 16.74
C ARG A 349 -19.02 -6.72 16.22
N LYS A 350 -18.26 -7.82 16.26
CA LYS A 350 -18.70 -9.15 15.83
C LYS A 350 -19.30 -10.01 16.95
N GLY A 351 -19.40 -9.48 18.17
CA GLY A 351 -19.99 -10.20 19.30
C GLY A 351 -19.14 -11.36 19.84
N ALA A 352 -17.81 -11.33 19.70
CA ALA A 352 -16.95 -12.38 20.23
C ALA A 352 -16.93 -12.35 21.77
N PRO A 353 -17.28 -13.46 22.45
CA PRO A 353 -17.48 -13.48 23.91
C PRO A 353 -16.16 -13.32 24.71
N ASP A 354 -15.03 -13.70 24.12
CA ASP A 354 -13.71 -13.69 24.77
C ASP A 354 -12.92 -12.38 24.55
N ALA A 355 -13.52 -11.38 23.88
CA ALA A 355 -12.82 -10.17 23.45
C ALA A 355 -12.14 -9.40 24.61
N PHE A 356 -12.87 -9.20 25.71
CA PHE A 356 -12.37 -8.49 26.89
C PHE A 356 -11.27 -9.27 27.62
N ASP A 357 -11.47 -10.58 27.80
CA ASP A 357 -10.48 -11.43 28.47
C ASP A 357 -9.20 -11.55 27.65
N ARG A 358 -9.31 -11.64 26.32
CA ARG A 358 -8.15 -11.62 25.43
C ARG A 358 -7.37 -10.31 25.57
N ARG A 359 -8.06 -9.17 25.50
CA ARG A 359 -7.42 -7.86 25.67
C ARG A 359 -6.67 -7.79 26.99
N LYS A 360 -7.29 -8.20 28.10
CA LYS A 360 -6.66 -8.25 29.43
C LYS A 360 -5.41 -9.13 29.46
N ARG A 361 -5.44 -10.31 28.82
CA ARG A 361 -4.28 -11.22 28.71
C ARG A 361 -3.16 -10.63 27.85
N ALA A 362 -3.48 -9.98 26.74
CA ALA A 362 -2.48 -9.36 25.87
C ALA A 362 -1.76 -8.21 26.62
N LEU A 363 -2.53 -7.35 27.30
CA LEU A 363 -1.98 -6.25 28.10
C LEU A 363 -1.08 -6.75 29.24
N SER A 364 -1.48 -7.80 29.96
CA SER A 364 -0.66 -8.36 31.04
C SER A 364 0.66 -8.97 30.55
N LYS A 365 0.66 -9.59 29.36
CA LYS A 365 1.87 -10.13 28.71
C LYS A 365 2.81 -9.04 28.21
N LEU A 366 2.27 -7.94 27.67
CA LEU A 366 3.09 -6.86 27.09
C LEU A 366 3.65 -5.89 28.13
N LYS A 367 2.97 -5.74 29.29
CA LYS A 367 3.37 -4.81 30.37
C LYS A 367 4.83 -4.93 30.82
N PRO A 368 5.40 -6.13 31.05
CA PRO A 368 6.80 -6.29 31.44
C PRO A 368 7.80 -5.90 30.34
N GLY A 369 7.37 -5.86 29.08
CA GLY A 369 8.24 -5.70 27.91
C GLY A 369 8.60 -4.25 27.55
N ALA A 370 7.92 -3.25 28.12
CA ALA A 370 8.08 -1.86 27.72
C ALA A 370 8.22 -0.86 28.89
N PRO A 371 9.32 -0.10 28.97
CA PRO A 371 9.39 1.04 29.89
C PRO A 371 8.40 2.13 29.45
N GLY A 372 7.57 2.62 30.38
CA GLY A 372 6.51 3.58 30.08
C GLY A 372 5.30 2.97 29.36
N PHE A 373 4.98 1.71 29.69
CA PHE A 373 3.84 0.97 29.14
C PHE A 373 2.55 1.77 29.12
N ASP A 374 2.20 2.46 30.21
CA ASP A 374 0.94 3.22 30.29
C ASP A 374 0.86 4.34 29.23
N GLN A 375 1.99 4.99 28.91
CA GLN A 375 2.04 5.99 27.85
C GLN A 375 1.91 5.37 26.46
N LEU A 376 2.50 4.19 26.24
CA LEU A 376 2.38 3.47 24.96
C LEU A 376 0.97 2.92 24.76
N HIS A 377 0.36 2.37 25.81
CA HIS A 377 -1.01 1.87 25.79
C HIS A 377 -2.00 3.00 25.47
N TRP A 378 -1.88 4.13 26.18
CA TRP A 378 -2.68 5.32 25.88
C TRP A 378 -2.52 5.73 24.41
N LEU A 379 -1.29 5.85 23.91
CA LEU A 379 -1.05 6.27 22.52
C LEU A 379 -1.67 5.29 21.51
N ALA A 380 -1.59 3.99 21.78
CA ALA A 380 -2.22 2.96 20.96
C ALA A 380 -3.75 3.09 20.92
N GLU A 381 -4.39 3.32 22.07
CA GLU A 381 -5.85 3.55 22.16
C GLU A 381 -6.27 4.81 21.39
N GLU A 382 -5.57 5.92 21.62
CA GLU A 382 -5.84 7.20 20.94
C GLU A 382 -5.71 7.07 19.42
N CYS A 383 -4.64 6.43 18.93
CA CYS A 383 -4.45 6.25 17.49
C CYS A 383 -5.47 5.28 16.88
N ALA A 384 -5.88 4.25 17.63
CA ALA A 384 -6.95 3.33 17.18
C ALA A 384 -8.32 4.02 17.11
N GLU A 385 -8.54 5.09 17.86
CA GLU A 385 -9.75 5.91 17.78
C GLU A 385 -9.66 7.02 16.72
N LEU A 386 -8.52 7.71 16.66
CA LEU A 386 -8.32 8.90 15.83
C LEU A 386 -8.19 8.55 14.34
N TRP A 387 -7.36 7.57 13.98
CA TRP A 387 -7.04 7.29 12.57
C TRP A 387 -8.24 6.86 11.72
N PRO A 388 -9.22 6.07 12.21
CA PRO A 388 -10.44 5.79 11.46
C PRO A 388 -11.21 7.05 11.03
N ARG A 389 -11.09 8.17 11.76
CA ARG A 389 -11.75 9.45 11.43
C ARG A 389 -11.18 10.15 10.20
N PHE A 390 -10.02 9.69 9.70
CA PHE A 390 -9.42 10.19 8.45
C PHE A 390 -9.92 9.44 7.21
N MET A 391 -10.64 8.32 7.37
CA MET A 391 -11.12 7.52 6.26
C MET A 391 -12.30 8.20 5.54
N PRO A 392 -12.50 7.94 4.22
CA PRO A 392 -13.61 8.52 3.47
C PRO A 392 -14.97 8.25 4.12
N GLY A 393 -15.78 9.30 4.31
CA GLY A 393 -17.12 9.20 4.91
C GLY A 393 -17.16 9.39 6.44
N ALA A 394 -16.02 9.51 7.11
CA ALA A 394 -15.96 9.87 8.53
C ALA A 394 -15.86 11.39 8.76
N VAL A 395 -16.24 11.85 9.95
CA VAL A 395 -16.08 13.26 10.36
C VAL A 395 -14.62 13.50 10.74
N ARG A 396 -13.90 14.21 9.89
CA ARG A 396 -12.49 14.55 10.14
C ARG A 396 -12.37 15.52 11.31
N PRO A 397 -11.42 15.31 12.25
CA PRO A 397 -11.16 16.25 13.34
C PRO A 397 -10.76 17.63 12.83
N GLY A 398 -11.11 18.67 13.60
CA GLY A 398 -10.71 20.04 13.31
C GLY A 398 -9.19 20.26 13.44
N LEU A 399 -8.65 21.30 12.79
CA LEU A 399 -7.20 21.58 12.83
C LEU A 399 -6.71 21.91 14.26
N ASP A 400 -7.51 22.61 15.05
CA ASP A 400 -7.19 22.96 16.44
C ASP A 400 -7.21 21.73 17.35
N GLU A 401 -8.15 20.81 17.13
CA GLU A 401 -8.22 19.53 17.83
C GLU A 401 -6.97 18.68 17.55
N LEU A 402 -6.53 18.64 16.29
CA LEU A 402 -5.31 17.94 15.89
C LEU A 402 -4.05 18.59 16.49
N ALA A 403 -4.01 19.91 16.59
CA ALA A 403 -2.91 20.64 17.23
C ALA A 403 -2.84 20.34 18.74
N ALA A 404 -3.98 20.38 19.44
CA ALA A 404 -4.07 20.03 20.85
C ALA A 404 -3.65 18.56 21.08
N TRP A 405 -4.11 17.65 20.23
CA TRP A 405 -3.73 16.25 20.28
C TRP A 405 -2.22 16.03 20.08
N ARG A 406 -1.58 16.69 19.09
CA ARG A 406 -0.12 16.62 18.92
C ARG A 406 0.64 17.12 20.13
N GLN A 407 0.17 18.20 20.74
CA GLN A 407 0.78 18.76 21.96
C GLN A 407 0.69 17.75 23.11
N GLU A 408 -0.46 17.10 23.28
CA GLU A 408 -0.64 16.06 24.29
C GLU A 408 0.28 14.84 24.06
N VAL A 409 0.42 14.38 22.81
CA VAL A 409 1.39 13.34 22.44
C VAL A 409 2.82 13.77 22.79
N ALA A 410 3.19 15.02 22.48
CA ALA A 410 4.50 15.56 22.78
C ALA A 410 4.75 15.70 24.30
N ASP A 411 3.72 15.95 25.10
CA ASP A 411 3.84 16.07 26.55
C ASP A 411 3.97 14.71 27.24
N ARG A 412 3.15 13.73 26.83
CA ARG A 412 3.14 12.39 27.44
C ARG A 412 4.33 11.52 26.99
N VAL A 413 4.73 11.61 25.72
CA VAL A 413 5.73 10.73 25.09
C VAL A 413 7.03 11.46 24.79
N GLY A 414 6.98 12.77 24.51
CA GLY A 414 8.11 13.57 24.06
C GLY A 414 9.24 13.76 25.09
N ARG A 415 8.98 13.58 26.39
CA ARG A 415 9.99 13.80 27.43
C ARG A 415 11.03 12.67 27.51
N LYS A 416 10.62 11.41 27.33
CA LYS A 416 11.49 10.23 27.48
C LYS A 416 12.06 9.80 26.11
N PRO A 417 13.40 9.74 25.92
CA PRO A 417 14.00 9.38 24.63
C PRO A 417 13.56 8.02 24.09
N VAL A 418 13.41 7.02 24.96
CA VAL A 418 12.98 5.66 24.60
C VAL A 418 11.56 5.66 24.03
N LEU A 419 10.65 6.42 24.64
CA LEU A 419 9.26 6.56 24.18
C LEU A 419 9.16 7.37 22.88
N ARG A 420 9.94 8.46 22.77
CA ARG A 420 10.05 9.21 21.51
C ARG A 420 10.49 8.33 20.36
N LYS A 421 11.55 7.54 20.59
CA LYS A 421 12.08 6.61 19.58
C LYS A 421 11.00 5.66 19.09
N ALA A 422 10.23 5.06 20.01
CA ALA A 422 9.13 4.15 19.70
C ALA A 422 8.01 4.84 18.92
N ALA A 423 7.55 6.01 19.38
CA ALA A 423 6.47 6.75 18.74
C ALA A 423 6.85 7.25 17.34
N ILE A 424 8.07 7.74 17.14
CA ILE A 424 8.56 8.16 15.81
C ILE A 424 8.48 7.01 14.81
N GLU A 425 8.97 5.82 15.17
CA GLU A 425 8.88 4.65 14.31
C GLU A 425 7.42 4.24 14.05
N PHE A 426 6.61 4.19 15.10
CA PHE A 426 5.20 3.83 15.03
C PHE A 426 4.38 4.75 14.12
N PHE A 427 4.51 6.08 14.24
CA PHE A 427 3.79 7.01 13.38
C PHE A 427 4.18 6.88 11.91
N LEU A 428 5.47 6.71 11.63
CA LEU A 428 5.94 6.55 10.26
C LEU A 428 5.52 5.21 9.65
N TRP A 429 5.29 4.20 10.48
CA TRP A 429 5.00 2.85 10.02
C TRP A 429 3.50 2.53 9.99
N CYS A 430 2.80 2.75 11.10
CA CYS A 430 1.45 2.26 11.34
C CYS A 430 0.34 3.22 10.90
N ALA A 431 0.62 4.53 10.81
CA ALA A 431 -0.42 5.48 10.41
C ALA A 431 -0.89 5.20 8.97
N PRO A 432 -2.21 5.13 8.71
CA PRO A 432 -2.75 4.89 7.38
C PRO A 432 -2.42 6.08 6.46
N ASP A 433 -2.52 5.86 5.15
CA ASP A 433 -2.12 6.89 4.18
C ASP A 433 -3.00 8.16 4.28
N ALA A 434 -4.28 8.01 4.64
CA ALA A 434 -5.18 9.12 4.92
C ALA A 434 -4.74 10.00 6.13
N ALA A 435 -3.98 9.42 7.07
CA ALA A 435 -3.42 10.13 8.24
C ALA A 435 -1.92 10.43 8.08
N SER A 436 -1.34 10.26 6.88
CA SER A 436 0.11 10.39 6.67
C SER A 436 0.64 11.77 7.05
N SER A 437 -0.05 12.84 6.65
CA SER A 437 0.35 14.21 6.98
C SER A 437 0.34 14.47 8.48
N GLU A 438 -0.66 13.94 9.20
CA GLU A 438 -0.75 14.11 10.65
C GLU A 438 0.36 13.34 11.37
N ALA A 439 0.68 12.13 10.90
CA ALA A 439 1.79 11.35 11.41
C ALA A 439 3.15 12.05 11.21
N GLU A 440 3.37 12.67 10.04
CA GLU A 440 4.58 13.44 9.75
C GLU A 440 4.71 14.67 10.65
N LEU A 441 3.64 15.44 10.83
CA LEU A 441 3.61 16.59 11.75
C LEU A 441 3.86 16.17 13.21
N THR A 442 3.28 15.04 13.63
CA THR A 442 3.51 14.49 14.97
C THR A 442 4.96 14.06 15.16
N VAL A 443 5.58 13.44 14.15
CA VAL A 443 7.01 13.10 14.19
C VAL A 443 7.87 14.36 14.28
N LEU A 444 7.54 15.44 13.58
CA LEU A 444 8.25 16.71 13.69
C LEU A 444 8.15 17.31 15.10
N ALA A 445 6.98 17.25 15.74
CA ALA A 445 6.80 17.70 17.13
C ALA A 445 7.57 16.83 18.15
N LEU A 446 7.76 15.55 17.84
CA LEU A 446 8.52 14.62 18.69
C LEU A 446 10.05 14.77 18.51
N VAL A 447 10.55 15.16 17.34
CA VAL A 447 11.99 15.30 17.10
C VAL A 447 12.51 16.56 17.78
N ARG A 448 13.16 16.40 18.94
CA ARG A 448 13.69 17.51 19.76
C ARG A 448 15.20 17.63 19.70
N THR A 449 15.89 16.53 19.44
CA THR A 449 17.36 16.44 19.57
C THR A 449 18.03 16.01 18.27
N ALA A 450 19.34 16.29 18.16
CA ALA A 450 20.16 15.78 17.06
C ALA A 450 20.19 14.23 17.02
N THR A 451 20.06 13.58 18.17
CA THR A 451 19.94 12.11 18.27
C THR A 451 18.64 11.61 17.66
N ASP A 452 17.52 12.30 17.86
CA ASP A 452 16.24 11.96 17.26
C ASP A 452 16.30 12.13 15.72
N ARG A 453 16.92 13.22 15.23
CA ARG A 453 17.16 13.43 13.78
C ARG A 453 18.00 12.31 13.16
N ARG A 454 19.07 11.89 13.83
CA ARG A 454 19.89 10.74 13.40
C ARG A 454 19.08 9.45 13.38
N GLN A 455 18.18 9.26 14.35
CA GLN A 455 17.29 8.10 14.38
C GLN A 455 16.33 8.10 13.20
N VAL A 456 15.66 9.22 12.89
CA VAL A 456 14.81 9.31 11.69
C VAL A 456 15.63 9.02 10.43
N LYS A 457 16.87 9.49 10.35
CA LYS A 457 17.76 9.17 9.22
C LYS A 457 18.04 7.68 9.09
N ARG A 458 18.23 6.95 10.20
CA ARG A 458 18.42 5.48 10.21
C ARG A 458 17.21 4.72 9.70
N LEU A 459 15.99 5.26 9.88
CA LEU A 459 14.76 4.65 9.36
C LEU A 459 14.68 4.65 7.81
N LYS A 460 15.64 5.25 7.09
CA LYS A 460 15.80 5.01 5.64
C LYS A 460 16.07 3.56 5.28
N GLU A 461 16.64 2.79 6.20
CA GLU A 461 16.94 1.36 6.05
C GLU A 461 15.82 0.48 6.63
N HIS A 462 14.70 1.08 7.07
CA HIS A 462 13.59 0.33 7.67
C HIS A 462 12.96 -0.65 6.65
N PRO A 463 12.53 -1.86 7.06
CA PRO A 463 11.97 -2.87 6.15
C PRO A 463 10.71 -2.42 5.38
N SER A 464 9.84 -1.61 6.00
CA SER A 464 8.65 -1.04 5.35
C SER A 464 9.01 0.08 4.36
N SER A 465 8.54 -0.04 3.11
CA SER A 465 8.67 0.98 2.08
C SER A 465 7.98 2.30 2.45
N ARG A 466 6.82 2.24 3.12
CA ARG A 466 6.08 3.40 3.63
C ARG A 466 6.95 4.25 4.55
N VAL A 467 7.62 3.61 5.52
CA VAL A 467 8.55 4.31 6.42
C VAL A 467 9.68 4.97 5.62
N ARG A 468 10.30 4.24 4.69
CA ARG A 468 11.40 4.80 3.87
C ARG A 468 10.97 6.02 3.06
N LEU A 469 9.76 6.01 2.49
CA LEU A 469 9.22 7.14 1.74
C LEU A 469 8.94 8.34 2.65
N ARG A 470 8.23 8.14 3.77
CA ARG A 470 7.95 9.21 4.74
C ARG A 470 9.22 9.80 5.34
N VAL A 471 10.24 8.99 5.59
CA VAL A 471 11.56 9.45 6.05
C VAL A 471 12.25 10.30 4.99
N ARG A 472 12.14 9.96 3.69
CA ARG A 472 12.67 10.81 2.60
C ARG A 472 11.96 12.16 2.59
N THR A 473 10.65 12.17 2.78
CA THR A 473 9.87 13.40 2.96
C THR A 473 10.44 14.18 4.15
N LEU A 474 10.44 13.65 5.37
CA LEU A 474 10.94 14.35 6.57
C LEU A 474 12.38 14.85 6.49
N GLN A 475 13.24 14.22 5.67
CA GLN A 475 14.61 14.69 5.52
C GLN A 475 14.76 16.00 4.76
N SER A 476 13.82 16.35 3.86
CA SER A 476 13.81 17.70 3.29
C SER A 476 13.50 18.74 4.37
N TRP A 477 12.65 18.41 5.34
CA TRP A 477 12.27 19.27 6.46
C TRP A 477 13.45 19.51 7.41
N PHE A 478 14.23 18.48 7.73
CA PHE A 478 15.40 18.64 8.61
C PHE A 478 16.58 19.37 7.96
N GLN A 479 16.65 19.43 6.63
CA GLN A 479 17.75 20.10 5.91
C GLN A 479 17.56 21.63 5.82
N GLY A 480 16.32 22.12 5.89
CA GLY A 480 16.02 23.57 5.93
C GLY A 480 16.53 24.30 7.18
N SER A 481 16.80 23.58 8.27
CA SER A 481 17.31 24.16 9.53
C SER A 481 18.84 24.28 9.64
N SER A 482 19.60 23.96 8.59
CA SER A 482 21.07 23.92 8.64
C SER A 482 21.74 24.84 7.62
N ALA A 483 21.35 26.12 7.57
CA ALA A 483 22.16 27.15 6.94
C ALA A 483 23.35 27.51 7.86
N LYS A 484 24.57 27.32 7.34
CA LYS A 484 25.85 27.63 7.97
C LYS A 484 25.93 29.11 8.40
N GLY A 485 25.78 29.40 9.69
CA GLY A 485 26.22 30.65 10.31
C GLY A 485 27.68 30.57 10.78
N LYS A 486 28.44 31.65 10.59
CA LYS A 486 29.85 31.81 11.00
C LYS A 486 30.09 31.44 12.49
N PRO A 487 31.29 30.94 12.85
CA PRO A 487 31.63 30.67 14.24
C PRO A 487 31.91 32.00 14.97
N GLY A 488 31.15 32.30 16.04
CA GLY A 488 31.49 33.43 16.92
C GLY A 488 30.35 34.15 17.64
N ALA A 489 29.07 33.88 17.37
CA ALA A 489 27.98 34.48 18.15
C ALA A 489 27.53 33.55 19.29
N PRO A 490 27.57 33.99 20.56
CA PRO A 490 26.96 33.23 21.65
C PRO A 490 25.44 33.39 21.52
N VAL A 491 24.80 32.37 20.97
CA VAL A 491 23.34 32.24 21.05
C VAL A 491 23.07 31.33 22.24
N GLU A 492 22.60 31.92 23.33
CA GLU A 492 22.00 31.17 24.43
C GLU A 492 20.92 30.23 23.87
N PRO A 493 20.84 28.98 24.36
CA PRO A 493 19.87 28.02 23.87
C PRO A 493 18.46 28.43 24.31
N SER A 494 17.79 29.28 23.54
CA SER A 494 16.35 29.43 23.66
C SER A 494 15.69 28.11 23.28
N GLN A 495 14.69 27.73 24.04
CA GLN A 495 13.91 26.51 23.96
C GLN A 495 13.05 26.47 22.68
N ALA A 496 13.65 26.54 21.50
CA ALA A 496 12.94 26.40 20.23
C ALA A 496 12.67 24.92 19.97
N SER A 497 11.56 24.48 20.57
CA SER A 497 10.76 23.31 20.20
C SER A 497 10.62 23.21 18.67
N GLY A 498 10.48 21.99 18.13
CA GLY A 498 9.88 21.79 16.82
C GLY A 498 8.51 22.49 16.75
N PRO A 499 7.95 22.70 15.54
CA PRO A 499 6.82 23.61 15.34
C PRO A 499 5.68 23.24 16.29
N ALA A 500 5.47 24.07 17.31
CA ALA A 500 4.49 23.81 18.36
C ALA A 500 3.09 24.26 17.93
N THR A 501 3.00 24.96 16.80
CA THR A 501 1.77 25.55 16.29
C THR A 501 1.60 25.28 14.78
N LEU A 502 0.34 25.21 14.34
CA LEU A 502 -0.07 25.10 12.93
C LEU A 502 0.65 26.15 12.06
N THR A 503 0.79 27.37 12.58
CA THR A 503 1.45 28.49 11.92
C THR A 503 2.95 28.24 11.66
N GLU A 504 3.66 27.53 12.54
CA GLU A 504 5.09 27.21 12.32
C GLU A 504 5.28 26.05 11.33
N ALA A 505 4.36 25.07 11.32
CA ALA A 505 4.37 23.99 10.34
C ALA A 505 4.05 24.50 8.92
N LEU A 506 3.06 25.40 8.80
CA LEU A 506 2.69 26.09 7.56
C LEU A 506 3.81 27.05 7.09
N ARG A 507 4.45 27.80 8.00
CA ARG A 507 5.63 28.64 7.68
C ARG A 507 6.77 27.83 7.05
N HIS A 508 7.04 26.62 7.54
CA HIS A 508 8.14 25.79 7.03
C HIS A 508 7.80 25.08 5.70
N LEU A 509 6.52 24.73 5.47
CA LEU A 509 6.00 24.23 4.19
C LEU A 509 6.11 25.30 3.09
N HIS A 510 5.75 26.55 3.40
CA HIS A 510 5.85 27.69 2.51
C HIS A 510 7.31 27.99 2.08
N VAL A 511 8.26 27.89 3.01
CA VAL A 511 9.70 28.14 2.75
C VAL A 511 10.37 27.04 1.91
N THR A 512 9.88 25.79 1.94
CA THR A 512 10.62 24.64 1.36
C THR A 512 10.05 24.06 0.07
N ARG A 513 8.89 24.53 -0.43
CA ARG A 513 8.24 24.05 -1.68
C ARG A 513 8.25 22.52 -1.84
N ALA A 514 8.18 21.77 -0.75
CA ALA A 514 8.33 20.32 -0.76
C ALA A 514 6.96 19.66 -1.02
N VAL A 515 6.77 19.26 -2.29
CA VAL A 515 5.63 18.52 -2.86
C VAL A 515 4.38 19.39 -3.11
N PRO A 516 4.06 19.72 -4.38
CA PRO A 516 2.84 20.45 -4.70
C PRO A 516 1.66 19.48 -4.65
N LEU A 517 1.07 19.28 -3.47
CA LEU A 517 -0.34 18.95 -3.41
C LEU A 517 -1.05 20.24 -3.84
N GLY A 518 -1.33 20.35 -5.14
CA GLY A 518 -1.91 21.57 -5.72
C GLY A 518 -3.15 22.00 -4.95
N GLY A 519 -3.25 23.29 -4.68
CA GLY A 519 -4.50 23.93 -4.26
C GLY A 519 -5.69 23.51 -5.14
N ARG A 520 -6.88 23.59 -4.57
CA ARG A 520 -8.18 23.30 -5.20
C ARG A 520 -8.53 24.32 -6.29
N THR A 521 -7.87 25.47 -6.31
CA THR A 521 -8.03 26.52 -7.32
C THR A 521 -6.78 26.67 -8.19
N TRP A 522 -6.84 27.57 -9.18
CA TRP A 522 -5.70 27.90 -10.04
C TRP A 522 -4.54 28.56 -9.26
N LEU A 523 -4.77 29.05 -8.03
CA LEU A 523 -3.72 29.58 -7.15
C LEU A 523 -2.67 28.51 -6.84
N ARG A 524 -3.09 27.24 -6.78
CA ARG A 524 -2.26 26.07 -6.44
C ARG A 524 -1.50 26.19 -5.11
N ASP A 525 -1.85 27.17 -4.28
CA ASP A 525 -1.32 27.40 -2.94
C ASP A 525 -2.36 26.95 -1.91
N ARG A 526 -2.21 25.72 -1.41
CA ARG A 526 -3.14 25.12 -0.45
C ARG A 526 -3.20 25.92 0.85
N ASP A 527 -2.09 26.50 1.29
CA ASP A 527 -2.01 27.19 2.58
C ASP A 527 -2.77 28.52 2.50
N LEU A 528 -2.60 29.25 1.40
CA LEU A 528 -3.38 30.45 1.12
C LEU A 528 -4.87 30.14 0.98
N GLU A 529 -5.21 29.06 0.26
CA GLU A 529 -6.61 28.64 0.08
C GLU A 529 -7.26 28.20 1.39
N GLU A 530 -6.59 27.43 2.25
CA GLU A 530 -7.11 27.04 3.56
C GLU A 530 -7.26 28.25 4.49
N LEU A 531 -6.31 29.20 4.44
CA LEU A 531 -6.37 30.43 5.21
C LEU A 531 -7.55 31.32 4.76
N LEU A 532 -7.76 31.49 3.46
CA LEU A 532 -8.91 32.20 2.90
C LEU A 532 -10.23 31.52 3.27
N LEU A 533 -10.31 30.19 3.14
CA LEU A 533 -11.51 29.43 3.50
C LEU A 533 -11.86 29.63 4.98
N GLY A 534 -10.87 29.50 5.86
CA GLY A 534 -11.04 29.68 7.30
C GLY A 534 -11.43 31.11 7.67
N ALA A 535 -10.81 32.11 7.04
CA ALA A 535 -11.12 33.52 7.24
C ALA A 535 -12.58 33.85 6.87
N PHE A 536 -13.02 33.47 5.67
CA PHE A 536 -14.40 33.68 5.26
C PHE A 536 -15.39 32.86 6.10
N GLY A 537 -15.03 31.64 6.47
CA GLY A 537 -15.85 30.79 7.33
C GLY A 537 -16.08 31.39 8.72
N ARG A 538 -15.09 32.08 9.31
CA ARG A 538 -15.26 32.79 10.59
C ARG A 538 -16.25 33.95 10.48
N VAL A 539 -16.10 34.79 9.44
CA VAL A 539 -17.02 35.92 9.20
C VAL A 539 -18.44 35.43 8.98
N GLU A 540 -18.59 34.39 8.17
CA GLU A 540 -19.87 33.74 7.88
C GLU A 540 -20.53 33.17 9.16
N ALA A 541 -19.78 32.43 9.97
CA ALA A 541 -20.29 31.86 11.21
C ALA A 541 -20.66 32.93 12.25
N GLU A 542 -19.84 33.96 12.40
CA GLU A 542 -20.13 35.09 13.30
C GLU A 542 -21.40 35.83 12.85
N PHE A 543 -21.51 36.14 11.57
CA PHE A 543 -22.68 36.80 10.99
C PHE A 543 -23.96 35.96 11.20
N SER A 544 -23.93 34.68 10.83
CA SER A 544 -25.08 33.78 10.98
C SER A 544 -25.50 33.63 12.44
N SER A 545 -24.54 33.54 13.38
CA SER A 545 -24.82 33.44 14.82
C SER A 545 -25.53 34.67 15.40
N ARG A 546 -25.23 35.87 14.88
CA ARG A 546 -25.87 37.14 15.31
C ARG A 546 -27.14 37.46 14.53
N TYR A 547 -27.42 36.74 13.45
CA TYR A 547 -28.60 36.97 12.62
C TYR A 547 -29.93 36.97 13.39
N PRO A 548 -30.19 36.09 14.38
CA PRO A 548 -31.42 36.12 15.19
C PRO A 548 -31.66 37.43 15.95
N GLU A 549 -30.59 38.17 16.28
CA GLU A 549 -30.68 39.45 17.00
C GLU A 549 -30.90 40.62 16.02
N ARG A 550 -30.48 40.44 14.77
CA ARG A 550 -30.37 41.50 13.75
C ARG A 550 -31.37 41.40 12.60
N PHE A 551 -32.21 40.36 12.54
CA PHE A 551 -33.12 40.10 11.40
C PHE A 551 -34.10 41.24 11.06
N ARG A 552 -34.37 42.14 12.03
CA ARG A 552 -35.25 43.31 11.85
C ARG A 552 -34.60 44.41 11.03
N GLU A 553 -33.28 44.43 10.94
CA GLU A 553 -32.54 45.38 10.13
C GLU A 553 -32.81 45.16 8.64
N ASP A 554 -32.69 46.22 7.84
CA ASP A 554 -32.90 46.14 6.40
C ASP A 554 -31.87 45.23 5.73
N THR A 555 -32.28 44.53 4.66
CA THR A 555 -31.42 43.62 3.90
C THR A 555 -30.16 44.34 3.39
N GLU A 556 -30.26 45.63 3.07
CA GLU A 556 -29.14 46.47 2.63
C GLU A 556 -28.11 46.67 3.75
N THR A 557 -28.56 46.91 4.98
CA THR A 557 -27.69 47.07 6.16
C THR A 557 -27.00 45.74 6.50
N LEU A 558 -27.74 44.64 6.48
CA LEU A 558 -27.18 43.31 6.72
C LEU A 558 -26.17 42.88 5.66
N ALA A 559 -26.43 43.21 4.38
CA ALA A 559 -25.50 42.97 3.29
C ALA A 559 -24.24 43.84 3.40
N ALA A 560 -24.38 45.13 3.70
CA ALA A 560 -23.25 46.04 3.90
C ALA A 560 -22.31 45.53 5.01
N ASP A 561 -22.87 45.13 6.15
CA ASP A 561 -22.09 44.62 7.29
C ASP A 561 -21.35 43.33 6.97
N LEU A 562 -21.99 42.39 6.27
CA LEU A 562 -21.36 41.15 5.85
C LEU A 562 -20.19 41.42 4.88
N LEU A 563 -20.41 42.31 3.90
CA LEU A 563 -19.38 42.66 2.90
C LEU A 563 -18.21 43.43 3.53
N GLU A 564 -18.48 44.33 4.46
CA GLU A 564 -17.43 45.05 5.21
C GLU A 564 -16.65 44.12 6.14
N ALA A 565 -17.31 43.15 6.79
CA ALA A 565 -16.63 42.14 7.61
C ALA A 565 -15.71 41.26 6.75
N LEU A 566 -16.16 40.84 5.56
CA LEU A 566 -15.32 40.10 4.60
C LEU A 566 -14.13 40.94 4.12
N ARG A 567 -14.34 42.24 3.84
CA ARG A 567 -13.26 43.18 3.46
C ARG A 567 -12.23 43.34 4.57
N ALA A 568 -12.68 43.55 5.80
CA ALA A 568 -11.81 43.71 6.96
C ALA A 568 -11.00 42.44 7.25
N GLU A 569 -11.63 41.27 7.15
CA GLU A 569 -10.94 40.00 7.37
C GLU A 569 -9.93 39.72 6.24
N LEU A 570 -10.25 40.03 4.98
CA LEU A 570 -9.27 39.91 3.89
C LEU A 570 -8.08 40.87 4.08
N ALA A 571 -8.31 42.08 4.62
CA ALA A 571 -7.22 42.99 4.96
C ALA A 571 -6.32 42.44 6.08
N ARG A 572 -6.88 41.73 7.06
CA ARG A 572 -6.12 41.01 8.08
C ARG A 572 -5.32 39.86 7.48
N VAL A 573 -5.94 39.06 6.62
CA VAL A 573 -5.24 38.00 5.86
C VAL A 573 -4.07 38.57 5.06
N LYS A 574 -4.27 39.70 4.37
CA LYS A 574 -3.19 40.40 3.65
C LYS A 574 -2.07 40.83 4.59
N ALA A 575 -2.40 41.40 5.75
CA ALA A 575 -1.41 41.82 6.75
C ALA A 575 -0.66 40.62 7.35
N ASP A 576 -1.35 39.51 7.63
CA ASP A 576 -0.76 38.27 8.11
C ASP A 576 0.19 37.67 7.08
N VAL A 577 -0.22 37.58 5.81
CA VAL A 577 0.62 37.12 4.70
C VAL A 577 1.83 38.04 4.52
N ALA A 578 1.65 39.36 4.58
CA ALA A 578 2.76 40.32 4.49
C ALA A 578 3.73 40.19 5.67
N ALA A 579 3.22 40.01 6.89
CA ALA A 579 4.04 39.79 8.09
C ALA A 579 4.83 38.48 8.01
N LEU A 580 4.21 37.41 7.51
CA LEU A 580 4.84 36.10 7.29
C LEU A 580 5.99 36.17 6.26
N MET A 581 5.87 37.04 5.26
CA MET A 581 6.85 37.18 4.16
C MET A 581 7.98 38.19 4.45
N SER A 582 7.80 39.11 5.41
CA SER A 582 8.77 40.13 5.79
C SER A 582 10.14 39.61 6.31
N GLN A 583 10.27 38.29 6.54
CA GLN A 583 11.52 37.64 6.95
C GLN A 583 12.37 37.07 5.79
N GLY A 584 12.17 37.54 4.53
CA GLY A 584 13.19 37.36 3.49
C GLY A 584 12.74 37.29 2.03
N GLN A 585 11.45 37.38 1.68
CA GLN A 585 11.01 37.46 0.27
C GLN A 585 9.74 38.32 0.11
N PRO A 586 9.52 39.00 -1.03
CA PRO A 586 8.25 39.69 -1.30
C PRO A 586 7.08 38.70 -1.38
N SER A 587 5.90 39.10 -0.89
CA SER A 587 4.65 38.34 -1.07
C SER A 587 4.40 38.13 -2.57
N PRO A 588 4.24 36.90 -3.06
CA PRO A 588 3.99 36.63 -4.48
C PRO A 588 2.59 37.04 -4.93
N TRP A 589 1.69 37.39 -4.00
CA TRP A 589 0.31 37.76 -4.27
C TRP A 589 -0.06 39.10 -3.63
N GLU A 590 -0.70 39.97 -4.41
CA GLU A 590 -1.38 41.16 -3.93
C GLU A 590 -2.89 40.92 -3.89
N LEU A 591 -3.42 40.75 -2.67
CA LEU A 591 -4.84 40.64 -2.40
C LEU A 591 -5.43 42.03 -2.14
N SER A 592 -6.57 42.34 -2.74
CA SER A 592 -7.35 43.54 -2.42
C SER A 592 -8.84 43.28 -2.59
N MET A 593 -9.66 43.82 -1.68
CA MET A 593 -11.11 43.83 -1.83
C MET A 593 -11.61 45.23 -1.52
N THR A 594 -12.43 45.78 -2.38
CA THR A 594 -13.10 47.07 -2.19
C THR A 594 -14.60 46.89 -2.35
N VAL A 595 -15.37 47.52 -1.48
CA VAL A 595 -16.83 47.53 -1.53
C VAL A 595 -17.25 48.95 -1.89
N ARG A 596 -18.01 49.12 -2.97
CA ARG A 596 -18.64 50.38 -3.36
C ARG A 596 -20.14 50.23 -3.23
N ARG A 597 -20.78 51.19 -2.58
CA ARG A 597 -22.24 51.26 -2.47
C ARG A 597 -22.77 52.24 -3.50
N ARG A 598 -23.95 51.97 -4.06
CA ARG A 598 -24.68 52.95 -4.86
C ARG A 598 -25.01 54.18 -4.02
N GLU A 599 -24.64 55.36 -4.50
CA GLU A 599 -25.09 56.60 -3.88
C GLU A 599 -26.60 56.76 -4.14
N PRO A 600 -27.40 57.09 -3.10
CA PRO A 600 -28.82 57.36 -3.30
C PRO A 600 -28.99 58.60 -4.17
N GLU A 601 -29.90 58.54 -5.14
CA GLU A 601 -30.27 59.68 -5.96
C GLU A 601 -30.87 60.77 -5.04
N PRO A 602 -30.43 62.03 -5.11
CA PRO A 602 -31.02 63.08 -4.27
C PRO A 602 -32.49 63.26 -4.65
N GLU A 603 -33.38 63.23 -3.64
CA GLU A 603 -34.80 63.50 -3.85
C GLU A 603 -34.99 64.85 -4.57
N PRO A 604 -35.83 64.92 -5.62
CA PRO A 604 -36.07 66.18 -6.31
C PRO A 604 -36.76 67.15 -5.35
N VAL A 605 -36.04 68.19 -4.96
CA VAL A 605 -36.60 69.33 -4.21
C VAL A 605 -37.65 70.00 -5.12
N PRO A 606 -38.92 70.09 -4.71
CA PRO A 606 -39.93 70.78 -5.51
C PRO A 606 -39.58 72.26 -5.60
N VAL A 607 -39.31 72.75 -6.82
CA VAL A 607 -39.17 74.17 -7.11
C VAL A 607 -40.56 74.80 -6.99
N PRO A 608 -40.79 75.81 -6.14
CA PRO A 608 -42.07 76.48 -6.07
C PRO A 608 -42.25 77.33 -7.34
N VAL A 609 -43.27 77.01 -8.13
CA VAL A 609 -43.78 77.90 -9.18
C VAL A 609 -44.95 78.67 -8.58
N ASP A 610 -44.83 79.99 -8.50
CA ASP A 610 -45.87 80.87 -7.98
C ASP A 610 -47.15 80.77 -8.82
N GLY A 611 -48.29 80.51 -8.16
CA GLY A 611 -49.56 81.11 -8.59
C GLY A 611 -50.71 80.23 -9.07
N GLU A 612 -50.72 78.90 -8.89
CA GLU A 612 -51.93 78.10 -9.14
C GLU A 612 -52.25 77.12 -8.02
N ALA A 613 -53.55 77.01 -7.70
CA ALA A 613 -54.10 76.29 -6.57
C ALA A 613 -53.60 74.84 -6.51
N ALA A 614 -53.18 74.42 -5.31
CA ALA A 614 -52.72 73.07 -5.01
C ALA A 614 -53.75 72.01 -5.47
N PRO A 615 -53.44 71.14 -6.45
CA PRO A 615 -54.19 69.92 -6.61
C PRO A 615 -53.90 69.01 -5.41
N ALA A 616 -54.94 68.32 -4.94
CA ALA A 616 -54.88 67.38 -3.83
C ALA A 616 -53.64 66.49 -3.93
N ALA A 617 -52.90 66.39 -2.82
CA ALA A 617 -51.73 65.53 -2.69
C ALA A 617 -52.09 64.12 -3.16
N VAL A 618 -51.64 63.77 -4.37
CA VAL A 618 -51.49 62.38 -4.77
C VAL A 618 -50.51 61.80 -3.75
N PRO A 619 -50.89 60.79 -2.97
CA PRO A 619 -49.94 60.15 -2.07
C PRO A 619 -48.74 59.71 -2.92
N PRO A 620 -47.49 59.91 -2.46
CA PRO A 620 -46.34 59.41 -3.19
C PRO A 620 -46.59 57.93 -3.49
N PRO A 621 -46.34 57.45 -4.72
CA PRO A 621 -46.47 56.04 -5.01
C PRO A 621 -45.66 55.29 -3.95
N LEU A 622 -46.32 54.41 -3.19
CA LEU A 622 -45.70 53.51 -2.24
C LEU A 622 -44.48 52.92 -2.96
N ALA A 623 -43.27 53.35 -2.56
CA ALA A 623 -42.04 52.82 -3.10
C ALA A 623 -42.12 51.31 -2.91
N VAL A 624 -42.26 50.57 -4.01
CA VAL A 624 -42.36 49.12 -4.00
C VAL A 624 -41.07 48.63 -3.36
N ALA A 625 -41.14 48.20 -2.11
CA ALA A 625 -39.99 47.73 -1.36
C ALA A 625 -39.35 46.59 -2.14
N ARG A 626 -38.16 46.83 -2.70
CA ARG A 626 -37.40 45.81 -3.43
C ARG A 626 -37.10 44.68 -2.44
N PRO A 627 -37.55 43.44 -2.67
CA PRO A 627 -37.47 42.35 -1.68
C PRO A 627 -36.05 41.79 -1.45
N GLY A 628 -35.00 42.47 -1.91
CA GLY A 628 -33.61 42.09 -1.69
C GLY A 628 -32.64 43.11 -2.29
N VAL A 629 -31.36 42.78 -2.19
CA VAL A 629 -30.23 43.66 -2.56
C VAL A 629 -29.41 42.98 -3.66
N GLU A 630 -29.10 43.68 -4.74
CA GLU A 630 -28.21 43.15 -5.80
C GLU A 630 -26.75 43.50 -5.48
N VAL A 631 -25.90 42.49 -5.39
CA VAL A 631 -24.45 42.62 -5.20
C VAL A 631 -23.74 42.08 -6.44
N ALA A 632 -22.84 42.87 -7.02
CA ALA A 632 -21.95 42.40 -8.08
C ALA A 632 -20.55 42.12 -7.53
N PHE A 633 -20.10 40.87 -7.62
CA PHE A 633 -18.71 40.50 -7.35
C PHE A 633 -17.92 40.59 -8.65
N VAL A 634 -16.91 41.46 -8.66
CA VAL A 634 -15.99 41.66 -9.77
C VAL A 634 -14.65 41.09 -9.36
N LEU A 635 -14.27 39.97 -9.95
CA LEU A 635 -12.96 39.36 -9.73
C LEU A 635 -12.00 39.82 -10.82
N ASP A 636 -10.91 40.49 -10.44
CA ASP A 636 -9.82 40.94 -11.32
C ASP A 636 -8.55 40.15 -10.99
N VAL A 637 -8.19 39.20 -11.86
CA VAL A 637 -7.03 38.31 -11.70
C VAL A 637 -5.97 38.70 -12.73
N ALA A 638 -4.76 39.02 -12.28
CA ALA A 638 -3.63 39.35 -13.17
C ALA A 638 -2.30 38.82 -12.62
N VAL A 639 -1.89 37.64 -13.09
CA VAL A 639 -0.77 36.87 -12.53
C VAL A 639 0.33 36.73 -13.57
N GLY A 640 1.30 37.65 -13.57
CA GLY A 640 2.39 37.68 -14.55
C GLY A 640 1.91 37.42 -15.99
N ASP A 641 2.54 36.48 -16.69
CA ASP A 641 2.13 36.02 -18.03
C ASP A 641 1.19 34.79 -17.99
N PHE A 642 0.82 34.31 -16.80
CA PHE A 642 0.08 33.05 -16.64
C PHE A 642 -1.42 33.20 -16.85
N LEU A 643 -2.04 34.18 -16.21
CA LEU A 643 -3.49 34.34 -16.22
C LEU A 643 -3.89 35.80 -16.02
N ARG A 644 -4.64 36.33 -16.99
CA ARG A 644 -5.27 37.65 -16.89
C ARG A 644 -6.74 37.53 -17.28
N THR A 645 -7.62 37.65 -16.29
CA THR A 645 -9.07 37.60 -16.52
C THR A 645 -9.79 38.52 -15.55
N ARG A 646 -10.90 39.11 -16.00
CA ARG A 646 -11.82 39.87 -15.17
C ARG A 646 -13.20 39.26 -15.34
N ARG A 647 -13.91 39.00 -14.25
CA ARG A 647 -15.23 38.33 -14.27
C ARG A 647 -16.22 39.00 -13.35
N VAL A 648 -17.49 39.07 -13.76
CA VAL A 648 -18.59 39.60 -12.95
C VAL A 648 -19.58 38.50 -12.58
N VAL A 649 -19.94 38.41 -11.31
CA VAL A 649 -21.02 37.56 -10.81
C VAL A 649 -22.08 38.44 -10.17
N SER A 650 -23.35 38.27 -10.56
CA SER A 650 -24.49 38.94 -9.92
C SER A 650 -25.05 38.05 -8.81
N VAL A 651 -25.24 38.62 -7.62
CA VAL A 651 -25.73 37.92 -6.43
C VAL A 651 -26.92 38.69 -5.84
N GLN A 652 -28.08 38.06 -5.80
CA GLN A 652 -29.28 38.60 -5.16
C GLN A 652 -29.30 38.18 -3.68
N VAL A 653 -29.17 39.14 -2.77
CA VAL A 653 -29.21 38.90 -1.32
C VAL A 653 -30.64 38.95 -0.83
N VAL A 654 -31.07 37.91 -0.12
CA VAL A 654 -32.44 37.74 0.38
C VAL A 654 -32.40 37.30 1.83
N LYS A 655 -33.15 38.00 2.69
CA LYS A 655 -33.18 37.72 4.13
C LYS A 655 -34.37 36.82 4.51
N LEU A 656 -34.17 35.94 5.50
CA LEU A 656 -35.28 35.21 6.12
C LEU A 656 -35.93 36.09 7.19
N GLU A 657 -37.24 36.28 7.08
CA GLU A 657 -38.01 37.06 8.05
C GLU A 657 -38.67 36.16 9.12
N GLN A 658 -39.07 36.78 10.22
CA GLN A 658 -39.76 36.12 11.34
C GLN A 658 -41.22 36.57 11.39
N ARG A 659 -42.12 35.65 11.74
CA ARG A 659 -43.48 35.97 12.19
C ARG A 659 -43.41 36.45 13.65
N GLY A 660 -44.32 37.33 14.07
CA GLY A 660 -44.30 38.06 15.36
C GLY A 660 -44.24 37.28 16.69
N GLU A 661 -43.91 35.98 16.68
CA GLU A 661 -43.84 35.08 17.84
C GLU A 661 -42.55 34.23 17.86
N GLY A 662 -41.43 34.72 17.30
CA GLY A 662 -40.17 33.98 17.34
C GLY A 662 -40.01 32.92 16.22
N GLN A 663 -41.05 32.69 15.42
CA GLN A 663 -41.07 31.66 14.38
C GLN A 663 -40.59 32.20 13.03
N TRP A 664 -39.53 31.59 12.47
CA TRP A 664 -39.02 31.92 11.14
C TRP A 664 -40.00 31.52 10.03
N LEU A 665 -40.13 32.34 8.98
CA LEU A 665 -40.97 32.02 7.85
C LEU A 665 -40.52 30.71 7.18
N PRO A 666 -41.45 29.89 6.64
CA PRO A 666 -41.11 28.65 5.96
C PRO A 666 -40.52 28.88 4.55
N ALA A 667 -40.58 30.11 4.05
CA ALA A 667 -40.09 30.50 2.74
C ALA A 667 -39.45 31.91 2.79
N PHE A 668 -38.45 32.11 1.95
CA PHE A 668 -37.87 33.42 1.66
C PHE A 668 -38.80 34.21 0.73
N ARG A 669 -38.94 35.51 0.95
CA ARG A 669 -39.70 36.40 0.06
C ARG A 669 -38.79 36.82 -1.09
N LEU A 670 -39.04 36.27 -2.27
CA LEU A 670 -38.28 36.56 -3.48
C LEU A 670 -39.22 36.43 -4.67
N GLY A 671 -39.43 37.53 -5.39
CA GLY A 671 -40.26 37.55 -6.58
C GLY A 671 -39.59 36.84 -7.75
N ARG A 672 -40.35 36.03 -8.49
CA ARG A 672 -39.84 35.28 -9.64
C ARG A 672 -39.37 36.23 -10.75
N GLU A 673 -40.06 37.34 -10.92
CA GLU A 673 -39.73 38.40 -11.87
C GLU A 673 -38.34 38.99 -11.64
N HIS A 674 -37.89 39.08 -10.38
CA HIS A 674 -36.55 39.56 -10.04
C HIS A 674 -35.48 38.55 -10.47
N LEU A 675 -35.74 37.25 -10.28
CA LEU A 675 -34.84 36.18 -10.75
C LEU A 675 -34.80 36.07 -12.27
N ASP A 676 -35.95 36.14 -12.92
CA ASP A 676 -36.06 36.11 -14.38
C ASP A 676 -35.32 37.32 -14.98
N ALA A 677 -35.46 38.52 -14.38
CA ALA A 677 -34.71 39.70 -14.78
C ALA A 677 -33.19 39.56 -14.56
N GLN A 678 -32.75 38.90 -13.48
CA GLN A 678 -31.34 38.63 -13.22
C GLN A 678 -30.75 37.63 -14.23
N LEU A 679 -31.48 36.55 -14.53
CA LEU A 679 -31.07 35.49 -15.46
C LEU A 679 -31.08 35.93 -16.92
N LEU A 680 -31.95 36.87 -17.29
CA LEU A 680 -31.91 37.52 -18.62
C LEU A 680 -30.62 38.31 -18.84
N ARG A 681 -30.02 38.84 -17.75
CA ARG A 681 -28.80 39.65 -17.83
C ARG A 681 -27.54 38.79 -17.83
N THR A 682 -27.48 37.76 -17.01
CA THR A 682 -26.29 36.90 -16.92
C THR A 682 -26.63 35.49 -16.43
N ASP A 683 -25.93 34.50 -17.00
CA ASP A 683 -25.99 33.12 -16.54
C ASP A 683 -25.15 32.92 -15.26
N ALA A 684 -24.28 33.86 -14.92
CA ALA A 684 -23.50 33.89 -13.67
C ALA A 684 -24.26 34.59 -12.53
N ALA A 685 -25.53 34.23 -12.38
CA ALA A 685 -26.45 34.78 -11.38
C ALA A 685 -26.65 33.80 -10.21
N PHE A 686 -26.54 34.31 -8.98
CA PHE A 686 -26.72 33.55 -7.73
C PHE A 686 -27.64 34.28 -6.77
N CYS A 687 -28.15 33.55 -5.77
CA CYS A 687 -28.84 34.09 -4.61
C CYS A 687 -28.05 33.78 -3.35
N LEU A 688 -27.87 34.79 -2.49
CA LEU A 688 -27.32 34.66 -1.15
C LEU A 688 -28.47 34.79 -0.15
N PHE A 689 -28.81 33.71 0.53
CA PHE A 689 -29.86 33.68 1.54
C PHE A 689 -29.27 33.87 2.94
N LEU A 690 -29.71 34.94 3.60
CA LEU A 690 -29.34 35.24 4.98
C LEU A 690 -30.36 34.56 5.92
N ALA A 691 -29.87 33.67 6.77
CA ALA A 691 -30.69 32.86 7.66
C ALA A 691 -30.01 32.70 9.02
N PRO A 692 -30.78 32.47 10.09
CA PRO A 692 -30.22 32.06 11.37
C PRO A 692 -29.58 30.66 11.25
N PRO A 693 -28.84 30.22 12.28
CA PRO A 693 -28.21 28.90 12.24
C PRO A 693 -29.26 27.79 12.21
N PHE A 694 -29.33 27.07 11.11
CA PHE A 694 -30.13 25.85 10.97
C PHE A 694 -29.19 24.69 10.64
N PRO A 695 -29.17 23.64 11.47
CA PRO A 695 -28.02 23.11 12.27
C PRO A 695 -26.60 23.70 12.15
N ARG A 696 -26.26 24.49 11.13
CA ARG A 696 -24.94 25.09 10.92
C ARG A 696 -25.05 26.62 10.85
N ALA A 697 -24.03 27.32 11.32
CA ALA A 697 -23.93 28.78 11.23
C ALA A 697 -23.29 29.14 9.88
N GLU A 698 -24.10 29.17 8.83
CA GLU A 698 -23.64 29.45 7.46
C GLU A 698 -24.67 30.29 6.68
N CYS A 699 -24.18 31.05 5.71
CA CYS A 699 -24.99 31.78 4.73
C CYS A 699 -25.13 30.92 3.48
N TRP A 700 -26.32 30.88 2.88
CA TRP A 700 -26.63 29.91 1.84
C TRP A 700 -26.54 30.51 0.44
N VAL A 701 -25.63 30.03 -0.38
CA VAL A 701 -25.49 30.44 -1.79
C VAL A 701 -26.06 29.36 -2.72
N VAL A 702 -26.93 29.77 -3.63
CA VAL A 702 -27.58 28.90 -4.63
C VAL A 702 -27.58 29.60 -6.00
N PRO A 703 -27.30 28.91 -7.12
CA PRO A 703 -27.47 29.50 -8.45
C PRO A 703 -28.91 29.98 -8.69
N SER A 704 -29.10 31.18 -9.23
CA SER A 704 -30.43 31.78 -9.46
C SER A 704 -31.31 30.90 -10.37
N ARG A 705 -30.71 30.19 -11.34
CA ARG A 705 -31.41 29.20 -12.18
C ARG A 705 -32.02 28.05 -11.38
N THR A 706 -31.32 27.59 -10.34
CA THR A 706 -31.76 26.51 -9.45
C THR A 706 -32.90 27.01 -8.57
N VAL A 707 -32.78 28.25 -8.06
CA VAL A 707 -33.86 28.90 -7.30
C VAL A 707 -35.11 29.08 -8.16
N ARG A 708 -34.96 29.54 -9.40
CA ARG A 708 -36.05 29.69 -10.38
C ARG A 708 -36.74 28.35 -10.67
N ALA A 709 -35.97 27.27 -10.86
CA ALA A 709 -36.52 25.92 -11.03
C ALA A 709 -37.28 25.43 -9.79
N MET A 710 -36.80 25.73 -8.58
CA MET A 710 -37.51 25.44 -7.34
C MET A 710 -38.85 26.16 -7.26
N MET A 711 -38.86 27.46 -7.55
CA MET A 711 -40.10 28.26 -7.60
C MET A 711 -41.09 27.71 -8.63
N GLU A 712 -40.61 27.31 -9.80
CA GLU A 712 -41.43 26.71 -10.87
C GLU A 712 -42.05 25.38 -10.43
N SER A 713 -41.25 24.47 -9.84
CA SER A 713 -41.73 23.18 -9.33
C SER A 713 -42.83 23.31 -8.27
N GLN A 714 -42.80 24.39 -7.49
CA GLN A 714 -43.80 24.69 -6.46
C GLN A 714 -44.90 25.65 -6.93
N ARG A 715 -44.87 26.07 -8.20
CA ARG A 715 -45.78 27.08 -8.78
C ARG A 715 -45.83 28.38 -7.96
N SER A 716 -44.72 28.74 -7.33
CA SER A 716 -44.59 29.94 -6.50
C SER A 716 -44.11 31.13 -7.34
N LEU A 717 -44.74 32.29 -7.15
CA LEU A 717 -44.36 33.54 -7.81
C LEU A 717 -43.60 34.50 -6.88
N SER A 718 -43.70 34.33 -5.57
CA SER A 718 -43.28 35.33 -4.58
C SER A 718 -42.40 34.78 -3.46
N GLY A 719 -42.08 33.49 -3.46
CA GLY A 719 -41.17 32.95 -2.46
C GLY A 719 -40.55 31.60 -2.78
N VAL A 720 -39.48 31.30 -2.05
CA VAL A 720 -38.65 30.11 -2.21
C VAL A 720 -38.66 29.32 -0.90
N PRO A 721 -38.93 28.00 -0.91
CA PRO A 721 -39.00 27.19 0.30
C PRO A 721 -37.65 27.14 1.02
N ARG A 722 -37.62 27.47 2.32
CA ARG A 722 -36.40 27.48 3.13
C ARG A 722 -35.69 26.12 3.13
N ASP A 723 -36.44 25.06 3.37
CA ASP A 723 -35.90 23.69 3.46
C ASP A 723 -35.36 23.20 2.10
N GLY A 724 -35.91 23.72 0.98
CA GLY A 724 -35.40 23.45 -0.36
C GLY A 724 -34.06 24.14 -0.61
N VAL A 725 -33.95 25.42 -0.24
CA VAL A 725 -32.70 26.19 -0.31
C VAL A 725 -31.60 25.53 0.52
N GLN A 726 -31.88 25.19 1.78
CA GLN A 726 -30.91 24.58 2.68
C GLN A 726 -30.30 23.29 2.14
N ARG A 727 -31.07 22.47 1.40
CA ARG A 727 -30.60 21.19 0.86
C ARG A 727 -29.63 21.32 -0.31
N VAL A 728 -29.72 22.39 -1.08
CA VAL A 728 -28.92 22.59 -2.30
C VAL A 728 -27.86 23.67 -2.16
N ALA A 729 -27.91 24.43 -1.07
CA ALA A 729 -27.02 25.54 -0.83
C ALA A 729 -25.60 25.08 -0.56
N ARG A 730 -24.66 25.93 -0.97
CA ARG A 730 -23.26 25.93 -0.53
C ARG A 730 -23.07 27.07 0.45
N SER A 731 -22.22 26.90 1.46
CA SER A 731 -21.82 28.00 2.35
C SER A 731 -21.15 29.13 1.54
N LEU A 732 -21.32 30.38 1.97
CA LEU A 732 -20.70 31.54 1.34
C LEU A 732 -19.18 31.42 1.24
N SER A 733 -18.51 30.95 2.30
CA SER A 733 -17.06 30.74 2.32
C SER A 733 -16.56 29.76 1.22
N HIS A 734 -17.22 28.60 1.09
CA HIS A 734 -16.89 27.63 0.04
C HIS A 734 -17.23 28.13 -1.37
N TRP A 735 -18.28 28.92 -1.54
CA TRP A 735 -18.61 29.52 -2.84
C TRP A 735 -17.58 30.60 -3.24
N LEU A 736 -17.22 31.50 -2.31
CA LEU A 736 -16.20 32.54 -2.54
C LEU A 736 -14.85 31.95 -2.96
N LEU A 737 -14.39 30.90 -2.27
CA LEU A 737 -13.11 30.28 -2.61
C LEU A 737 -13.22 29.33 -3.81
N GLY A 738 -14.18 28.41 -3.77
CA GLY A 738 -14.28 27.31 -4.73
C GLY A 738 -14.79 27.75 -6.08
N ASP A 739 -15.80 28.63 -6.14
CA ASP A 739 -16.51 28.94 -7.37
C ASP A 739 -16.13 30.33 -7.93
N LEU A 740 -15.96 31.33 -7.07
CA LEU A 740 -15.55 32.69 -7.46
C LEU A 740 -14.03 32.74 -7.67
N VAL A 741 -13.22 32.60 -6.61
CA VAL A 741 -11.74 32.58 -6.73
C VAL A 741 -11.27 31.44 -7.62
N GLY A 742 -11.92 30.28 -7.56
CA GLY A 742 -11.64 29.14 -8.44
C GLY A 742 -11.89 29.37 -9.94
N LEU A 743 -12.50 30.49 -10.33
CA LEU A 743 -12.85 30.82 -11.72
C LEU A 743 -13.75 29.78 -12.40
N TRP A 744 -14.62 29.14 -11.63
CA TRP A 744 -15.66 28.25 -12.19
C TRP A 744 -16.93 29.03 -12.55
N THR A 745 -17.04 30.28 -12.12
CA THR A 745 -18.20 31.15 -12.32
C THR A 745 -17.77 32.56 -12.75
N GLY A 746 -18.73 33.33 -13.25
CA GLY A 746 -18.53 34.73 -13.67
C GLY A 746 -18.62 34.94 -15.17
N ASP A 747 -19.08 36.14 -15.54
CA ASP A 747 -19.31 36.58 -16.90
C ASP A 747 -18.18 37.51 -17.36
N GLU A 748 -17.64 37.23 -18.55
CA GLU A 748 -16.55 37.99 -19.18
C GLU A 748 -17.08 38.96 -20.27
N ARG A 749 -18.39 38.93 -20.57
CA ARG A 749 -18.96 39.77 -21.63
C ARG A 749 -18.85 41.26 -21.29
N PRO A 750 -18.45 42.12 -22.25
CA PRO A 750 -18.37 43.57 -22.05
C PRO A 750 -19.65 44.21 -21.53
N GLU A 751 -20.81 43.67 -21.90
CA GLU A 751 -22.15 44.09 -21.46
C GLU A 751 -22.31 43.99 -19.93
N SER A 752 -21.78 42.93 -19.32
CA SER A 752 -21.81 42.71 -17.87
C SER A 752 -20.94 43.71 -17.10
N PHE A 753 -19.87 44.21 -17.73
CA PHE A 753 -19.03 45.29 -17.17
C PHE A 753 -19.62 46.68 -17.40
N ALA A 754 -20.21 46.94 -18.57
CA ALA A 754 -20.82 48.22 -18.89
C ALA A 754 -21.92 48.60 -17.88
N ARG A 755 -22.63 47.59 -17.35
CA ARG A 755 -23.64 47.75 -16.30
C ARG A 755 -23.09 48.33 -14.99
N LEU A 756 -21.85 48.03 -14.64
CA LEU A 756 -21.21 48.54 -13.42
C LEU A 756 -20.93 50.05 -13.49
N SER A 757 -21.07 50.66 -14.66
CA SER A 757 -20.81 52.09 -14.91
C SER A 757 -22.07 52.89 -15.29
N ARG A 758 -23.23 52.24 -15.49
CA ARG A 758 -24.50 52.91 -15.84
C ARG A 758 -25.32 53.18 -14.59
N ALA A 759 -25.59 54.45 -14.30
CA ALA A 759 -26.30 54.87 -13.07
C ALA A 759 -27.70 54.25 -12.93
N GLU A 760 -28.41 54.01 -14.03
CA GLU A 760 -29.78 53.46 -14.03
C GLU A 760 -29.81 51.96 -13.67
N ASP A 761 -28.78 51.19 -14.05
CA ASP A 761 -28.72 49.71 -13.92
C ASP A 761 -27.66 49.22 -12.91
N MET A 762 -27.06 50.12 -12.14
CA MET A 762 -25.99 49.78 -11.20
C MET A 762 -26.54 48.93 -10.03
N PRO A 763 -25.88 47.80 -9.69
CA PRO A 763 -26.21 47.02 -8.49
C PRO A 763 -26.02 47.86 -7.22
N ASP A 764 -26.72 47.49 -6.15
CA ASP A 764 -26.69 48.22 -4.87
C ASP A 764 -25.29 48.20 -4.25
N PHE A 765 -24.55 47.09 -4.43
CA PHE A 765 -23.14 46.98 -4.06
C PHE A 765 -22.29 46.43 -5.20
N VAL A 766 -21.10 46.98 -5.37
CA VAL A 766 -20.04 46.45 -6.24
C VAL A 766 -18.85 46.06 -5.36
N VAL A 767 -18.50 44.78 -5.37
CA VAL A 767 -17.38 44.21 -4.64
C VAL A 767 -16.28 43.89 -5.64
N GLU A 768 -15.24 44.72 -5.71
CA GLU A 768 -14.08 44.46 -6.56
C GLU A 768 -13.03 43.70 -5.76
N TRP A 769 -12.67 42.50 -6.21
CA TRP A 769 -11.64 41.66 -5.63
C TRP A 769 -10.48 41.50 -6.62
N GLY A 770 -9.35 42.14 -6.30
CA GLY A 770 -8.10 42.03 -7.04
C GLY A 770 -7.19 40.93 -6.49
N LEU A 771 -6.66 40.09 -7.39
CA LEU A 771 -5.62 39.08 -7.16
C LEU A 771 -4.51 39.32 -8.20
N ARG A 772 -3.38 39.90 -7.79
CA ARG A 772 -2.25 40.21 -8.68
C ARG A 772 -0.96 39.54 -8.28
#